data_AF-A0A6N4SWJ6-F1
#
_entry.id   AF-A0A6N4SWJ6-F1
#
_cell.length_a   1.000
_cell.length_b   1.000
_cell.length_c   1.000
_cell.angle_alpha   90.00
_cell.angle_beta   90.00
_cell.angle_gamma   90.00
#
_symmetry.space_group_name_H-M   'P 1'
#
loop_
_entity.id
_entity.type
_entity.pdbx_description
1 polymer ?
#
loop_
_entity_poly.entity_id
_entity_poly.type
_entity_poly.pdbx_seq_one_letter_code
_entity_poly.pdbx_strand_id
1 'polypeptide(L)'
;MKGTNVAKKEYALDIESLDPKQFIIIKGARVHNLKNIDVAIPRNKLVVITGLSGSGKSSLAFDTLFAEGQRMYVESLSSYARQFLGRMEKPEVDYIKGVSPAIAIEQKVNSRNPRSTVGTTTEIYDYLKLLFARVGHTISPISGNEVKKNSVTDVVDWIFNHAEGTRFMVLAPFKAKHDRKSFEELQVLLQKGFTRLYLNDEVIHIEELIEKGAKALPAKADAWILIDRNSVNKTEEDAAFRVSDSVQTAFYEGDGDCRIIVPEKETLDFCDRFEADGITFEEPSANFFSFNNPFGACKTCEGFGHVLGIDEDLVIPDKSLSVYEGAIAPWRGDKMSEWLKPLIKSGIKFDFPIHRAIQDLSPEQRQLLWDGNKYFEGLHAFFAYLETQTYKIQYRVMLSRFRGRTSCPDCRGTRLRKDASYVKVAKKSITDIVLMPVTEALQFFSDLKLQKGEEKIAERLLKEITNRLSYLEKVGLGYLTLNRLTASLSGGEFQRIKLATSLGSALVGSMYVLDEPSIGLHPRDTGKLIEVLKMLRDMGNTVIVVEHEEEVMRAADQIIDIGPDAGIHGGKLMFQGVIDDMLTHSGSYTTDYLTNRSSIEVPKHRRKWNSFIEIKGARENNLKNINVKFPLHTFTVVTGVSGSGKSTLVKKILFPSLQKLFGFSGEFTGKFDRMDGDIREVTQIEFVDQNPIGKSSRSNPVTYVKAYDLIRNLYAEQGLSKSRAYKPGHFSFNVEGGRCEMCQGEGIVTVEMQFMADVHLTCEACNGKRFKQEILEVKYNDKSISDILDMTIEESLTFFKDKPKLIEKLQPLSDVGLGYVHLGQSSSSLSGGEAQRVKLASFLGKSPEENNEHILFLFDEPTTGLHFHDIRKLLDSIQALVNKGNSVIVIEHNMEMIKCADWIIDIGPEGGNGGGDVIFEGTPEEMIKCKKGYTAKYLREKLK
;
A
#
# COMPACT_ATOMS: atom_id res chain seq x y z
N MET A 1 -44.95 -41.98 -11.83
CA MET A 1 -45.61 -41.23 -12.92
C MET A 1 -46.55 -40.20 -12.34
N LYS A 2 -46.13 -38.94 -12.33
CA LYS A 2 -46.94 -37.70 -12.45
C LYS A 2 -45.90 -36.58 -12.52
N GLY A 3 -45.43 -36.33 -13.73
CA GLY A 3 -44.47 -35.26 -14.01
C GLY A 3 -45.18 -33.92 -13.95
N THR A 4 -44.79 -33.08 -13.01
CA THR A 4 -45.09 -31.65 -13.03
C THR A 4 -44.02 -30.98 -13.89
N ASN A 5 -44.37 -30.73 -15.15
CA ASN A 5 -43.66 -29.79 -16.01
C ASN A 5 -43.75 -28.39 -15.37
N VAL A 6 -42.70 -28.01 -14.64
CA VAL A 6 -42.48 -26.60 -14.29
C VAL A 6 -41.99 -25.94 -15.57
N ALA A 7 -42.88 -25.22 -16.24
CA ALA A 7 -42.55 -24.43 -17.41
C ALA A 7 -41.44 -23.43 -17.04
N LYS A 8 -40.26 -23.59 -17.66
CA LYS A 8 -39.20 -22.58 -17.67
C LYS A 8 -39.79 -21.30 -18.28
N LYS A 9 -40.15 -20.32 -17.46
CA LYS A 9 -40.30 -18.93 -17.91
C LYS A 9 -38.89 -18.42 -18.17
N GLU A 10 -38.45 -18.45 -19.42
CA GLU A 10 -37.29 -17.67 -19.85
C GLU A 10 -37.65 -16.18 -19.71
N TYR A 11 -37.08 -15.54 -18.69
CA TYR A 11 -37.06 -14.08 -18.56
C TYR A 11 -36.06 -13.50 -19.57
N ALA A 12 -36.34 -13.67 -20.86
CA ALA A 12 -35.62 -12.95 -21.89
C ALA A 12 -36.23 -11.54 -21.96
N LEU A 13 -35.58 -10.57 -21.31
CA LEU A 13 -35.86 -9.16 -21.56
C LEU A 13 -35.72 -8.91 -23.07
N ASP A 14 -36.73 -8.31 -23.69
CA ASP A 14 -36.62 -7.89 -25.09
C ASP A 14 -35.68 -6.69 -25.18
N ILE A 15 -34.38 -6.99 -25.28
CA ILE A 15 -33.30 -6.01 -25.25
C ILE A 15 -33.41 -4.97 -26.38
N GLU A 16 -34.03 -5.34 -27.50
CA GLU A 16 -34.17 -4.43 -28.65
C GLU A 16 -35.17 -3.30 -28.39
N SER A 17 -36.08 -3.48 -27.42
CA SER A 17 -37.08 -2.49 -27.02
C SER A 17 -36.57 -1.48 -25.96
N LEU A 18 -35.41 -1.71 -25.36
CA LEU A 18 -34.89 -0.90 -24.25
C LEU A 18 -34.19 0.38 -24.75
N ASP A 19 -34.42 1.50 -24.05
CA ASP A 19 -33.79 2.79 -24.37
C ASP A 19 -32.31 2.83 -23.91
N PRO A 20 -31.33 3.02 -24.82
CA PRO A 20 -29.91 3.19 -24.47
C PRO A 20 -29.61 4.38 -23.56
N LYS A 21 -30.53 5.33 -23.40
CA LYS A 21 -30.40 6.43 -22.43
C LYS A 21 -30.63 5.96 -20.99
N GLN A 22 -31.41 4.90 -20.80
CA GLN A 22 -31.75 4.35 -19.48
C GLN A 22 -30.95 3.08 -19.17
N PHE A 23 -30.54 2.33 -20.20
CA PHE A 23 -29.83 1.07 -20.05
C PHE A 23 -28.51 1.06 -20.84
N ILE A 24 -27.51 0.39 -20.28
CA ILE A 24 -26.36 -0.11 -21.02
C ILE A 24 -26.76 -1.48 -21.56
N ILE A 25 -26.75 -1.61 -22.88
CA ILE A 25 -27.28 -2.77 -23.60
C ILE A 25 -26.13 -3.51 -24.25
N ILE A 26 -25.98 -4.79 -23.93
CA ILE A 26 -24.96 -5.68 -24.47
C ILE A 26 -25.68 -6.78 -25.25
N LYS A 27 -25.38 -6.90 -26.54
CA LYS A 27 -25.93 -7.94 -27.40
C LYS A 27 -24.82 -8.89 -27.85
N GLY A 28 -25.06 -10.18 -27.70
CA GLY A 28 -24.22 -11.25 -28.24
C GLY A 28 -22.79 -11.24 -27.73
N ALA A 29 -22.57 -11.11 -26.42
CA ALA A 29 -21.23 -11.16 -25.86
C ALA A 29 -20.64 -12.58 -25.89
N ARG A 30 -19.43 -12.69 -26.47
CA ARG A 30 -18.71 -13.95 -26.74
C ARG A 30 -17.27 -13.95 -26.23
N VAL A 31 -16.86 -12.90 -25.51
CA VAL A 31 -15.52 -12.78 -24.94
C VAL A 31 -15.20 -13.99 -24.04
N HIS A 32 -14.06 -14.63 -24.27
CA HIS A 32 -13.61 -15.86 -23.59
C HIS A 32 -14.62 -17.01 -23.65
N ASN A 33 -15.28 -17.33 -22.54
CA ASN A 33 -16.21 -18.45 -22.44
C ASN A 33 -17.69 -18.05 -22.54
N LEU A 34 -18.00 -16.75 -22.73
CA LEU A 34 -19.37 -16.25 -22.85
C LEU A 34 -20.09 -16.87 -24.06
N LYS A 35 -21.31 -17.35 -23.85
CA LYS A 35 -22.10 -18.12 -24.83
C LYS A 35 -23.10 -17.25 -25.57
N ASN A 36 -22.61 -16.19 -26.22
CA ASN A 36 -23.43 -15.25 -26.98
C ASN A 36 -24.56 -14.64 -26.13
N ILE A 37 -24.19 -14.08 -24.97
CA ILE A 37 -25.16 -13.62 -23.97
C ILE A 37 -25.63 -12.19 -24.23
N ASP A 38 -26.87 -11.97 -23.85
CA ASP A 38 -27.62 -10.74 -24.01
C ASP A 38 -27.93 -10.19 -22.62
N VAL A 39 -27.45 -8.98 -22.31
CA VAL A 39 -27.53 -8.39 -20.96
C VAL A 39 -27.93 -6.92 -21.02
N ALA A 40 -28.80 -6.50 -20.10
CA ALA A 40 -29.21 -5.10 -19.97
C ALA A 40 -28.96 -4.58 -18.55
N ILE A 41 -28.14 -3.53 -18.43
CA ILE A 41 -27.71 -2.94 -17.16
C ILE A 41 -28.37 -1.56 -17.00
N PRO A 42 -29.21 -1.33 -15.98
CA PRO A 42 -29.83 -0.04 -15.75
C PRO A 42 -28.79 0.99 -15.31
N ARG A 43 -28.89 2.20 -15.84
CA ARG A 43 -28.02 3.31 -15.47
C ARG A 43 -28.39 3.86 -14.10
N ASN A 44 -27.40 4.44 -13.42
CA ASN A 44 -27.53 5.06 -12.10
C ASN A 44 -28.02 4.08 -11.02
N LYS A 45 -27.69 2.79 -11.19
CA LYS A 45 -28.04 1.70 -10.27
C LYS A 45 -26.78 0.97 -9.80
N LEU A 46 -26.92 0.31 -8.65
CA LEU A 46 -25.95 -0.64 -8.12
C LEU A 46 -26.30 -2.03 -8.66
N VAL A 47 -25.46 -2.56 -9.56
CA VAL A 47 -25.65 -3.84 -10.22
C VAL A 47 -24.57 -4.81 -9.77
N VAL A 48 -24.99 -5.99 -9.30
CA VAL A 48 -24.07 -7.05 -8.86
C VAL A 48 -24.04 -8.17 -9.88
N ILE A 49 -22.84 -8.55 -10.33
CA ILE A 49 -22.59 -9.72 -11.18
C ILE A 49 -22.05 -10.83 -10.29
N THR A 50 -22.68 -11.99 -10.31
CA THR A 50 -22.36 -13.14 -9.46
C THR A 50 -22.33 -14.46 -10.24
N GLY A 51 -21.92 -15.54 -9.58
CA GLY A 51 -21.73 -16.87 -10.18
C GLY A 51 -20.39 -17.53 -9.81
N LEU A 52 -20.14 -18.76 -10.27
CA LEU A 52 -18.93 -19.53 -9.89
C LEU A 52 -17.60 -18.89 -10.34
N SER A 53 -16.50 -19.25 -9.68
CA SER A 53 -15.14 -18.90 -10.16
C SER A 53 -14.97 -19.41 -11.59
N GLY A 54 -14.58 -18.54 -12.53
CA GLY A 54 -14.45 -18.90 -13.94
C GLY A 54 -15.76 -19.03 -14.72
N SER A 55 -16.91 -18.59 -14.18
CA SER A 55 -18.19 -18.64 -14.91
C SER A 55 -18.30 -17.63 -16.06
N GLY A 56 -17.45 -16.60 -16.10
CA GLY A 56 -17.46 -15.54 -17.12
C GLY A 56 -17.82 -14.14 -16.60
N LYS A 57 -17.89 -13.95 -15.26
CA LYS A 57 -18.20 -12.66 -14.62
C LYS A 57 -17.23 -11.55 -15.02
N SER A 58 -15.93 -11.80 -14.84
CA SER A 58 -14.88 -10.83 -15.19
C SER A 58 -14.80 -10.60 -16.69
N SER A 59 -15.09 -11.63 -17.50
CA SER A 59 -15.17 -11.49 -18.96
C SER A 59 -16.29 -10.54 -19.39
N LEU A 60 -17.43 -10.55 -18.70
CA LEU A 60 -18.51 -9.59 -18.94
C LEU A 60 -18.20 -8.19 -18.37
N ALA A 61 -17.71 -8.11 -17.13
CA ALA A 61 -17.50 -6.85 -16.42
C ALA A 61 -16.26 -6.09 -16.91
N PHE A 62 -15.10 -6.75 -16.96
CA PHE A 62 -13.81 -6.13 -17.26
C PHE A 62 -13.45 -6.24 -18.74
N ASP A 63 -13.42 -7.45 -19.28
CA ASP A 63 -12.92 -7.69 -20.64
C ASP A 63 -13.92 -7.24 -21.72
N THR A 64 -15.19 -7.05 -21.36
CA THR A 64 -16.23 -6.53 -22.25
C THR A 64 -16.61 -5.09 -21.91
N LEU A 65 -17.25 -4.83 -20.77
CA LEU A 65 -17.82 -3.52 -20.45
C LEU A 65 -16.76 -2.44 -20.16
N PHE A 66 -15.84 -2.73 -19.23
CA PHE A 66 -14.78 -1.78 -18.90
C PHE A 66 -13.86 -1.56 -20.10
N ALA A 67 -13.44 -2.62 -20.78
CA ALA A 67 -12.60 -2.54 -21.98
C ALA A 67 -13.24 -1.63 -23.04
N GLU A 68 -14.53 -1.82 -23.36
CA GLU A 68 -15.20 -1.02 -24.38
C GLU A 68 -15.40 0.44 -23.91
N GLY A 69 -15.79 0.66 -22.65
CA GLY A 69 -15.95 2.00 -22.08
C GLY A 69 -14.65 2.79 -22.01
N GLN A 70 -13.54 2.13 -21.65
CA GLN A 70 -12.20 2.73 -21.65
C GLN A 70 -11.74 3.02 -23.08
N ARG A 71 -11.88 2.05 -23.98
CA ARG A 71 -11.49 2.19 -25.40
C ARG A 71 -12.18 3.38 -26.04
N MET A 72 -13.51 3.48 -25.93
CA MET A 72 -14.28 4.59 -26.51
C MET A 72 -13.89 5.95 -25.93
N TYR A 73 -13.63 6.02 -24.62
CA TYR A 73 -13.17 7.26 -23.99
C TYR A 73 -11.78 7.66 -24.49
N VAL A 74 -10.82 6.75 -24.51
CA VAL A 74 -9.43 7.06 -24.92
C VAL A 74 -9.34 7.35 -26.42
N GLU A 75 -10.15 6.68 -27.25
CA GLU A 75 -10.25 6.96 -28.70
C GLU A 75 -10.71 8.40 -29.01
N SER A 76 -11.38 9.05 -28.04
CA SER A 76 -11.81 10.44 -28.14
C SER A 76 -10.72 11.46 -27.73
N LEU A 77 -9.65 11.04 -27.05
CA LEU A 77 -8.64 11.96 -26.49
C LEU A 77 -7.72 12.57 -27.55
N SER A 78 -7.27 11.78 -28.54
CA SER A 78 -6.41 12.28 -29.62
C SER A 78 -6.44 11.39 -30.86
N SER A 79 -6.10 11.97 -32.02
CA SER A 79 -5.89 11.22 -33.26
C SER A 79 -4.74 10.22 -33.14
N TYR A 80 -3.70 10.54 -32.38
CA TYR A 80 -2.59 9.64 -32.07
C TYR A 80 -3.07 8.41 -31.31
N ALA A 81 -3.77 8.59 -30.18
CA ALA A 81 -4.29 7.46 -29.39
C ALA A 81 -5.21 6.57 -30.23
N ARG A 82 -6.06 7.15 -31.08
CA ARG A 82 -6.93 6.40 -32.00
C ARG A 82 -6.15 5.48 -32.95
N GLN A 83 -5.00 5.91 -33.47
CA GLN A 83 -4.18 5.11 -34.39
C GLN A 83 -3.61 3.84 -33.72
N PHE A 84 -3.26 3.92 -32.43
CA PHE A 84 -2.73 2.78 -31.67
C PHE A 84 -3.86 1.88 -31.16
N LEU A 85 -4.93 2.47 -30.63
CA LEU A 85 -6.09 1.72 -30.12
C LEU A 85 -6.86 0.99 -31.23
N GLY A 86 -6.80 1.47 -32.47
CA GLY A 86 -7.37 0.75 -33.62
C GLY A 86 -6.71 -0.61 -33.86
N ARG A 87 -5.51 -0.88 -33.30
CA ARG A 87 -4.83 -2.17 -33.36
C ARG A 87 -5.16 -3.09 -32.18
N MET A 88 -5.82 -2.59 -31.14
CA MET A 88 -6.31 -3.45 -30.06
C MET A 88 -7.50 -4.26 -30.56
N GLU A 89 -7.54 -5.53 -30.19
CA GLU A 89 -8.69 -6.37 -30.44
C GLU A 89 -9.91 -5.78 -29.72
N LYS A 90 -11.00 -5.60 -30.47
CA LYS A 90 -12.27 -5.19 -29.89
C LYS A 90 -12.88 -6.38 -29.13
N PRO A 91 -13.58 -6.15 -28.01
CA PRO A 91 -14.34 -7.21 -27.35
C PRO A 91 -15.28 -7.89 -28.35
N GLU A 92 -15.34 -9.22 -28.31
CA GLU A 92 -16.22 -10.01 -29.19
C GLU A 92 -17.69 -9.86 -28.76
N VAL A 93 -18.36 -8.87 -29.32
CA VAL A 93 -19.78 -8.55 -29.09
C VAL A 93 -20.44 -8.16 -30.41
N ASP A 94 -21.76 -8.31 -30.52
CA ASP A 94 -22.49 -7.81 -31.69
C ASP A 94 -22.57 -6.29 -31.65
N TYR A 95 -23.01 -5.75 -30.51
CA TYR A 95 -22.93 -4.33 -30.21
C TYR A 95 -23.07 -4.07 -28.71
N ILE A 96 -22.55 -2.93 -28.27
CA ILE A 96 -22.86 -2.35 -26.96
C ILE A 96 -23.39 -0.92 -27.15
N LYS A 97 -24.54 -0.60 -26.55
CA LYS A 97 -25.17 0.74 -26.60
C LYS A 97 -25.29 1.31 -25.20
N GLY A 98 -25.22 2.64 -25.08
CA GLY A 98 -25.42 3.34 -23.80
C GLY A 98 -24.22 3.32 -22.84
N VAL A 99 -23.06 2.82 -23.29
CA VAL A 99 -21.82 2.74 -22.48
C VAL A 99 -21.37 4.13 -22.03
N SER A 100 -20.93 4.22 -20.78
CA SER A 100 -20.36 5.43 -20.19
C SER A 100 -18.85 5.26 -20.00
N PRO A 101 -18.08 6.36 -19.85
CA PRO A 101 -16.66 6.28 -19.49
C PRO A 101 -16.48 5.40 -18.25
N ALA A 102 -15.61 4.39 -18.36
CA ALA A 102 -15.47 3.33 -17.38
C ALA A 102 -14.24 3.52 -16.50
N ILE A 103 -14.39 3.28 -15.19
CA ILE A 103 -13.31 3.28 -14.21
C ILE A 103 -13.29 1.90 -13.54
N ALA A 104 -12.19 1.17 -13.69
CA ALA A 104 -11.97 -0.11 -13.03
C ALA A 104 -11.29 0.05 -11.67
N ILE A 105 -11.84 -0.64 -10.67
CA ILE A 105 -11.25 -0.78 -9.32
C ILE A 105 -10.95 -2.26 -9.07
N GLU A 106 -9.82 -2.72 -9.63
CA GLU A 106 -9.32 -4.11 -9.56
C GLU A 106 -8.35 -4.35 -8.41
N GLN A 107 -8.23 -5.62 -8.01
CA GLN A 107 -7.20 -6.15 -7.10
C GLN A 107 -5.85 -6.37 -7.82
N LYS A 108 -5.27 -5.33 -8.42
CA LYS A 108 -3.92 -5.43 -9.00
C LYS A 108 -2.83 -5.32 -7.93
N VAL A 109 -1.79 -6.14 -8.06
CA VAL A 109 -0.61 -6.14 -7.17
C VAL A 109 0.00 -4.74 -7.12
N ASN A 110 0.18 -4.20 -5.91
CA ASN A 110 0.65 -2.84 -5.66
C ASN A 110 1.89 -2.48 -6.49
N SER A 111 1.87 -1.30 -7.12
CA SER A 111 3.08 -0.75 -7.72
C SER A 111 4.10 -0.49 -6.60
N ARG A 112 5.32 -1.00 -6.78
CA ARG A 112 6.39 -0.93 -5.76
C ARG A 112 7.09 0.43 -5.78
N ASN A 113 6.36 1.53 -5.96
CA ASN A 113 6.96 2.85 -5.91
C ASN A 113 7.30 3.21 -4.44
N PRO A 114 8.59 3.31 -4.08
CA PRO A 114 9.00 3.57 -2.69
C PRO A 114 8.58 4.96 -2.19
N ARG A 115 8.22 5.89 -3.07
CA ARG A 115 7.82 7.25 -2.70
C ARG A 115 6.31 7.42 -2.54
N SER A 116 5.49 6.45 -2.95
CA SER A 116 4.03 6.55 -2.82
C SER A 116 3.55 6.21 -1.41
N THR A 117 2.69 7.07 -0.86
CA THR A 117 1.98 6.88 0.41
C THR A 117 0.47 6.94 0.25
N VAL A 118 -0.25 6.48 1.27
CA VAL A 118 -1.70 6.68 1.42
C VAL A 118 -2.10 8.14 1.16
N GLY A 119 -1.38 9.10 1.76
CA GLY A 119 -1.65 10.53 1.57
C GLY A 119 -1.48 11.02 0.13
N THR A 120 -0.49 10.49 -0.61
CA THR A 120 -0.32 10.85 -2.03
C THR A 120 -1.35 10.19 -2.93
N THR A 121 -1.70 8.92 -2.70
CA THR A 121 -2.67 8.18 -3.53
C THR A 121 -4.10 8.71 -3.35
N THR A 122 -4.40 9.27 -2.18
CA THR A 122 -5.70 9.89 -1.84
C THR A 122 -5.74 11.38 -2.17
N GLU A 123 -4.64 11.96 -2.66
CA GLU A 123 -4.43 13.40 -2.89
C GLU A 123 -4.60 14.28 -1.63
N ILE A 124 -4.88 13.69 -0.46
CA ILE A 124 -4.99 14.42 0.81
C ILE A 124 -3.68 15.18 1.09
N TYR A 125 -2.54 14.56 0.78
CA TYR A 125 -1.24 15.21 0.96
C TYR A 125 -1.08 16.45 0.08
N ASP A 126 -1.68 16.49 -1.11
CA ASP A 126 -1.62 17.67 -1.99
C ASP A 126 -2.40 18.85 -1.40
N TYR A 127 -3.58 18.59 -0.85
CA TYR A 127 -4.34 19.60 -0.11
C TYR A 127 -3.62 20.04 1.18
N LEU A 128 -2.96 19.11 1.89
CA LEU A 128 -2.16 19.46 3.09
C LEU A 128 -1.02 20.41 2.74
N LYS A 129 -0.26 20.14 1.66
CA LYS A 129 0.81 21.04 1.21
C LYS A 129 0.28 22.44 0.92
N LEU A 130 -0.87 22.54 0.25
CA LEU A 130 -1.50 23.82 -0.04
C LEU A 130 -1.97 24.53 1.23
N LEU A 131 -2.58 23.81 2.17
CA LEU A 131 -3.01 24.38 3.44
C LEU A 131 -1.81 24.95 4.23
N PHE A 132 -0.76 24.16 4.42
CA PHE A 132 0.44 24.59 5.16
C PHE A 132 1.20 25.72 4.45
N ALA A 133 1.18 25.77 3.12
CA ALA A 133 1.76 26.88 2.36
C ALA A 133 0.97 28.19 2.47
N ARG A 134 -0.34 28.13 2.80
CA ARG A 134 -1.21 29.31 2.83
C ARG A 134 -1.48 29.85 4.24
N VAL A 135 -1.64 28.96 5.22
CA VAL A 135 -2.00 29.34 6.62
C VAL A 135 -1.00 28.80 7.65
N GLY A 136 0.14 28.27 7.22
CA GLY A 136 1.17 27.76 8.12
C GLY A 136 2.05 28.88 8.68
N HIS A 137 2.23 28.89 10.00
CA HIS A 137 3.12 29.83 10.68
C HIS A 137 4.45 29.15 11.00
N THR A 138 5.56 29.75 10.58
CA THR A 138 6.90 29.25 10.92
C THR A 138 7.25 29.66 12.34
N ILE A 139 7.56 28.68 13.19
CA ILE A 139 7.91 28.89 14.60
C ILE A 139 9.39 28.57 14.81
N SER A 140 10.14 29.49 15.40
CA SER A 140 11.56 29.27 15.71
C SER A 140 11.72 28.11 16.71
N PRO A 141 12.62 27.14 16.46
CA PRO A 141 12.89 26.07 17.41
C PRO A 141 13.70 26.53 18.63
N ILE A 142 14.29 27.73 18.61
CA ILE A 142 15.09 28.28 19.71
C ILE A 142 14.19 29.05 20.67
N SER A 143 13.52 30.10 20.18
CA SER A 143 12.69 30.97 21.03
C SER A 143 11.23 30.51 21.18
N GLY A 144 10.73 29.69 20.24
CA GLY A 144 9.31 29.35 20.18
C GLY A 144 8.40 30.47 19.64
N ASN A 145 8.99 31.59 19.22
CA ASN A 145 8.26 32.72 18.63
C ASN A 145 8.00 32.49 17.13
N GLU A 146 7.00 33.19 16.61
CA GLU A 146 6.69 33.19 15.18
C GLU A 146 7.76 33.96 14.39
N VAL A 147 8.29 33.34 13.35
CA VAL A 147 9.21 33.96 12.40
C VAL A 147 8.38 34.80 11.45
N LYS A 148 8.70 36.09 11.39
CA LYS A 148 8.03 37.05 10.51
C LYS A 148 9.08 37.73 9.64
N LYS A 149 8.67 38.08 8.43
CA LYS A 149 9.35 39.07 7.59
C LYS A 149 8.44 40.27 7.50
N ASN A 150 9.02 41.46 7.49
CA ASN A 150 8.31 42.70 7.32
C ASN A 150 8.43 43.16 5.88
N SER A 151 7.30 43.43 5.24
CA SER A 151 7.25 44.15 3.98
C SER A 151 7.35 45.66 4.24
N VAL A 152 7.71 46.42 3.20
CA VAL A 152 7.68 47.89 3.25
C VAL A 152 6.30 48.39 3.69
N THR A 153 5.24 47.76 3.19
CA THR A 153 3.85 48.05 3.57
C THR A 153 3.59 47.83 5.06
N ASP A 154 4.13 46.78 5.69
CA ASP A 154 3.92 46.55 7.14
C ASP A 154 4.53 47.67 7.99
N VAL A 155 5.70 48.16 7.60
CA VAL A 155 6.38 49.28 8.28
C VAL A 155 5.61 50.58 8.09
N VAL A 156 5.16 50.85 6.86
CA VAL A 156 4.34 52.03 6.54
C VAL A 156 3.03 51.98 7.34
N ASP A 157 2.29 50.88 7.32
CA ASP A 157 1.05 50.73 8.07
C ASP A 157 1.26 50.91 9.57
N TRP A 158 2.37 50.40 10.12
CA TRP A 158 2.74 50.62 11.52
C TRP A 158 3.02 52.10 11.83
N ILE A 159 3.75 52.80 10.96
CA ILE A 159 3.99 54.25 11.08
C ILE A 159 2.65 55.03 11.04
N PHE A 160 1.80 54.73 10.07
CA PHE A 160 0.53 55.43 9.85
C PHE A 160 -0.57 55.06 10.87
N ASN A 161 -0.40 54.00 11.67
CA ASN A 161 -1.25 53.72 12.83
C ASN A 161 -1.07 54.73 13.97
N HIS A 162 0.00 55.54 13.97
CA HIS A 162 0.22 56.60 14.95
C HIS A 162 -0.67 57.83 14.69
N ALA A 163 -0.74 58.74 15.67
CA ALA A 163 -1.52 59.98 15.56
C ALA A 163 -0.90 60.96 14.54
N GLU A 164 -1.74 61.78 13.90
CA GLU A 164 -1.33 62.83 12.97
C GLU A 164 -0.27 63.74 13.61
N GLY A 165 0.78 64.10 12.87
CA GLY A 165 1.87 64.94 13.34
C GLY A 165 2.92 64.24 14.21
N THR A 166 2.77 62.94 14.51
CA THR A 166 3.80 62.16 15.24
C THR A 166 5.08 62.13 14.43
N ARG A 167 6.19 62.59 15.02
CA ARG A 167 7.51 62.58 14.37
C ARG A 167 8.13 61.20 14.47
N PHE A 168 8.79 60.75 13.42
CA PHE A 168 9.54 59.48 13.41
C PHE A 168 10.83 59.61 12.61
N MET A 169 11.76 58.69 12.86
CA MET A 169 13.03 58.57 12.14
C MET A 169 13.12 57.18 11.54
N VAL A 170 13.49 57.12 10.26
CA VAL A 170 13.78 55.88 9.54
C VAL A 170 15.28 55.65 9.57
N LEU A 171 15.71 54.55 10.15
CA LEU A 171 17.12 54.23 10.40
C LEU A 171 17.51 52.91 9.74
N ALA A 172 18.74 52.83 9.23
CA ALA A 172 19.37 51.59 8.78
C ALA A 172 20.62 51.30 9.62
N PRO A 173 20.95 50.06 10.00
CA PRO A 173 22.13 49.80 10.82
C PRO A 173 23.42 50.14 10.08
N PHE A 174 24.36 50.79 10.76
CA PHE A 174 25.69 51.01 10.24
C PHE A 174 26.56 49.78 10.45
N LYS A 175 26.86 49.03 9.38
CA LYS A 175 27.78 47.88 9.40
C LYS A 175 28.98 48.18 8.51
N ALA A 176 30.19 48.12 9.06
CA ALA A 176 31.40 48.19 8.25
C ALA A 176 31.53 46.90 7.42
N LYS A 177 31.42 46.99 6.09
CA LYS A 177 31.55 45.83 5.18
C LYS A 177 33.02 45.39 5.08
N HIS A 178 33.23 44.06 4.95
CA HIS A 178 34.50 43.32 4.84
C HIS A 178 35.79 44.15 4.64
N ASP A 179 36.75 44.03 5.56
CA ASP A 179 38.12 44.58 5.53
C ASP A 179 38.30 46.11 5.44
N ARG A 180 37.22 46.89 5.41
CA ARG A 180 37.30 48.37 5.44
C ARG A 180 37.35 48.91 6.86
N LYS A 181 38.18 49.93 7.09
CA LYS A 181 38.14 50.70 8.34
C LYS A 181 36.85 51.53 8.38
N SER A 182 36.24 51.70 9.54
CA SER A 182 34.98 52.45 9.70
C SER A 182 35.00 53.85 9.06
N PHE A 183 36.18 54.47 8.95
CA PHE A 183 36.39 55.75 8.27
C PHE A 183 36.13 55.70 6.76
N GLU A 184 36.58 54.65 6.08
CA GLU A 184 36.40 54.49 4.63
C GLU A 184 34.92 54.29 4.31
N GLU A 185 34.19 53.57 5.16
CA GLU A 185 32.75 53.36 5.00
C GLU A 185 31.95 54.66 5.22
N LEU A 186 32.36 55.51 6.16
CA LEU A 186 31.76 56.85 6.34
C LEU A 186 31.92 57.74 5.09
N GLN A 187 33.07 57.66 4.41
CA GLN A 187 33.29 58.39 3.16
C GLN A 187 32.41 57.85 2.03
N VAL A 188 32.21 56.53 1.96
CA VAL A 188 31.31 55.90 1.00
C VAL A 188 29.86 56.32 1.24
N LEU A 189 29.41 56.38 2.50
CA LEU A 189 28.07 56.88 2.84
C LEU A 189 27.87 58.33 2.41
N LEU A 190 28.89 59.19 2.58
CA LEU A 190 28.84 60.58 2.12
C LEU A 190 28.72 60.67 0.59
N GLN A 191 29.47 59.84 -0.14
CA GLN A 191 29.38 59.76 -1.61
C GLN A 191 28.01 59.25 -2.10
N LYS A 192 27.36 58.38 -1.32
CA LYS A 192 25.98 57.94 -1.55
C LYS A 192 24.93 59.00 -1.21
N GLY A 193 25.32 60.12 -0.59
CA GLY A 193 24.44 61.23 -0.24
C GLY A 193 23.90 61.21 1.19
N PHE A 194 24.31 60.26 2.04
CA PHE A 194 23.95 60.26 3.45
C PHE A 194 24.83 61.25 4.22
N THR A 195 24.21 62.13 5.02
CA THR A 195 24.91 63.21 5.74
C THR A 195 24.89 63.04 7.25
N ARG A 196 24.07 62.12 7.79
CA ARG A 196 23.76 62.01 9.22
C ARG A 196 23.78 60.56 9.70
N LEU A 197 24.27 60.36 10.92
CA LEU A 197 24.16 59.13 11.70
C LEU A 197 23.40 59.39 12.99
N TYR A 198 22.69 58.38 13.48
CA TYR A 198 22.12 58.30 14.82
C TYR A 198 23.04 57.42 15.68
N LEU A 199 23.63 58.00 16.72
CA LEU A 199 24.64 57.35 17.56
C LEU A 199 24.41 57.72 19.02
N ASN A 200 24.21 56.72 19.89
CA ASN A 200 23.93 56.91 21.33
C ASN A 200 22.85 57.97 21.63
N ASP A 201 21.72 57.88 20.93
CA ASP A 201 20.57 58.80 21.03
C ASP A 201 20.77 60.24 20.53
N GLU A 202 21.87 60.52 19.83
CA GLU A 202 22.12 61.80 19.18
C GLU A 202 22.28 61.67 17.66
N VAL A 203 21.79 62.67 16.92
CA VAL A 203 22.00 62.77 15.46
C VAL A 203 23.27 63.58 15.20
N ILE A 204 24.27 62.96 14.59
CA ILE A 204 25.59 63.55 14.33
C ILE A 204 25.83 63.63 12.82
N HIS A 205 26.47 64.71 12.36
CA HIS A 205 26.87 64.86 10.97
C HIS A 205 28.11 64.01 10.63
N ILE A 206 28.08 63.32 9.49
CA ILE A 206 29.18 62.43 9.07
C ILE A 206 30.47 63.22 8.82
N GLU A 207 30.37 64.45 8.29
CA GLU A 207 31.52 65.34 8.07
C GLU A 207 32.27 65.64 9.37
N GLU A 208 31.55 65.93 10.47
CA GLU A 208 32.14 66.18 11.78
C GLU A 208 32.87 64.95 12.36
N LEU A 209 32.39 63.73 12.02
CA LEU A 209 33.03 62.47 12.42
C LEU A 209 34.30 62.19 11.60
N ILE A 210 34.31 62.59 10.32
CA ILE A 210 35.48 62.48 9.44
C ILE A 210 36.56 63.47 9.88
N GLU A 211 36.20 64.73 10.17
CA GLU A 211 37.12 65.79 10.59
C GLU A 211 37.81 65.50 11.93
N LYS A 212 37.10 64.86 12.88
CA LYS A 212 37.64 64.49 14.19
C LYS A 212 38.65 63.35 14.16
N GLY A 213 38.86 62.69 13.01
CA GLY A 213 39.77 61.56 12.84
C GLY A 213 39.29 60.33 13.60
N ALA A 214 38.85 59.29 12.89
CA ALA A 214 38.17 58.11 13.46
C ALA A 214 39.02 57.22 14.38
N LYS A 215 39.38 57.70 15.57
CA LYS A 215 39.71 56.89 16.75
C LYS A 215 38.49 56.61 17.63
N ALA A 216 37.30 57.08 17.24
CA ALA A 216 36.15 57.20 18.14
C ALA A 216 34.83 56.60 17.62
N LEU A 217 34.87 55.55 16.81
CA LEU A 217 33.74 54.61 16.77
C LEU A 217 34.16 53.40 17.61
N PRO A 218 33.67 53.28 18.87
CA PRO A 218 33.87 52.07 19.66
C PRO A 218 33.51 50.85 18.82
N ALA A 219 34.29 49.77 18.91
CA ALA A 219 34.02 48.52 18.17
C ALA A 219 32.64 47.86 18.53
N LYS A 220 31.88 48.47 19.44
CA LYS A 220 30.52 48.10 19.89
C LYS A 220 29.55 49.29 19.96
N ALA A 221 29.79 50.39 19.23
CA ALA A 221 28.84 51.50 19.20
C ALA A 221 27.58 51.12 18.40
N ASP A 222 26.39 51.35 18.96
CA ASP A 222 25.10 51.15 18.29
C ASP A 222 24.85 52.34 17.34
N ALA A 223 25.42 52.25 16.14
CA ALA A 223 25.40 53.30 15.13
C ALA A 223 24.39 52.97 14.02
N TRP A 224 23.60 53.96 13.63
CA TRP A 224 22.55 53.83 12.60
C TRP A 224 22.64 54.98 11.60
N ILE A 225 22.40 54.70 10.33
CA ILE A 225 22.30 55.68 9.26
C ILE A 225 20.90 56.29 9.32
N LEU A 226 20.82 57.62 9.39
CA LEU A 226 19.54 58.33 9.34
C LEU A 226 19.14 58.51 7.88
N ILE A 227 18.13 57.76 7.44
CA ILE A 227 17.65 57.76 6.05
C ILE A 227 16.68 58.93 5.82
N ASP A 228 15.63 59.03 6.64
CA ASP A 228 14.68 60.14 6.59
C ASP A 228 14.11 60.46 7.97
N ARG A 229 13.61 61.68 8.13
CA ARG A 229 12.93 62.17 9.33
C ARG A 229 11.68 62.92 8.89
N ASN A 230 10.52 62.31 9.14
CA ASN A 230 9.23 62.87 8.76
C ASN A 230 8.25 62.89 9.95
N SER A 231 7.08 63.44 9.71
CA SER A 231 5.92 63.34 10.59
C SER A 231 4.79 62.63 9.88
N VAL A 232 3.98 61.88 10.63
CA VAL A 232 2.79 61.20 10.10
C VAL A 232 1.82 62.24 9.53
N ASN A 233 1.57 62.19 8.22
CA ASN A 233 0.57 62.98 7.52
C ASN A 233 -0.39 62.04 6.78
N LYS A 234 -1.60 61.81 7.30
CA LYS A 234 -2.60 60.91 6.71
C LYS A 234 -3.40 61.53 5.57
N THR A 235 -3.28 62.84 5.36
CA THR A 235 -4.09 63.59 4.37
C THR A 235 -3.45 63.72 2.99
N GLU A 236 -2.13 63.49 2.88
CA GLU A 236 -1.39 63.55 1.62
C GLU A 236 -1.03 62.14 1.13
N GLU A 237 -1.55 61.72 -0.02
CA GLU A 237 -1.18 60.42 -0.64
C GLU A 237 0.32 60.35 -0.95
N ASP A 238 0.94 61.48 -1.32
CA ASP A 238 2.38 61.60 -1.57
C ASP A 238 3.25 61.29 -0.34
N ALA A 239 2.71 61.49 0.87
CA ALA A 239 3.44 61.22 2.11
C ALA A 239 3.67 59.71 2.29
N ALA A 240 2.69 58.87 1.93
CA ALA A 240 2.83 57.41 2.02
C ALA A 240 3.88 56.88 1.03
N PHE A 241 3.90 57.39 -0.21
CA PHE A 241 4.91 57.04 -1.21
C PHE A 241 6.33 57.40 -0.75
N ARG A 242 6.51 58.61 -0.20
CA ARG A 242 7.82 59.05 0.31
C ARG A 242 8.31 58.16 1.46
N VAL A 243 7.43 57.82 2.40
CA VAL A 243 7.79 56.95 3.53
C VAL A 243 8.12 55.55 3.04
N SER A 244 7.38 55.02 2.06
CA SER A 244 7.68 53.74 1.40
C SER A 244 9.09 53.73 0.78
N ASP A 245 9.46 54.78 0.03
CA ASP A 245 10.80 54.92 -0.57
C ASP A 245 11.90 55.00 0.49
N SER A 246 11.66 55.72 1.59
CA SER A 246 12.61 55.80 2.72
C SER A 246 12.80 54.46 3.41
N VAL A 247 11.72 53.72 3.66
CA VAL A 247 11.77 52.38 4.26
C VAL A 247 12.47 51.39 3.32
N GLN A 248 12.19 51.44 2.01
CA GLN A 248 12.87 50.60 1.02
C GLN A 248 14.38 50.90 0.98
N THR A 249 14.76 52.18 1.04
CA THR A 249 16.16 52.59 1.12
C THR A 249 16.82 52.09 2.41
N ALA A 250 16.09 52.15 3.53
CA ALA A 250 16.57 51.67 4.82
C ALA A 250 16.81 50.16 4.82
N PHE A 251 15.88 49.37 4.29
CA PHE A 251 16.09 47.92 4.12
C PHE A 251 17.28 47.64 3.19
N TYR A 252 17.41 48.34 2.07
CA TYR A 252 18.52 48.11 1.13
C TYR A 252 19.90 48.42 1.75
N GLU A 253 20.07 49.58 2.39
CA GLU A 253 21.34 49.96 3.02
C GLU A 253 21.61 49.20 4.32
N GLY A 254 20.56 48.77 5.02
CA GLY A 254 20.62 47.95 6.23
C GLY A 254 20.87 46.47 6.00
N ASP A 255 21.09 46.05 4.74
CA ASP A 255 21.13 44.65 4.28
C ASP A 255 19.87 43.85 4.68
N GLY A 256 18.74 44.53 4.90
CA GLY A 256 17.41 43.99 5.24
C GLY A 256 16.89 44.35 6.64
N ASP A 257 17.67 45.10 7.43
CA ASP A 257 17.26 45.61 8.75
C ASP A 257 16.83 47.08 8.66
N CYS A 258 15.73 47.42 9.32
CA CYS A 258 15.22 48.79 9.42
C CYS A 258 14.76 49.06 10.85
N ARG A 259 15.16 50.19 11.43
CA ARG A 259 14.70 50.63 12.76
C ARG A 259 13.87 51.89 12.61
N ILE A 260 12.68 51.89 13.20
CA ILE A 260 11.87 53.10 13.30
C ILE A 260 11.89 53.59 14.75
N ILE A 261 12.30 54.84 14.94
CA ILE A 261 12.25 55.51 16.24
C ILE A 261 11.14 56.55 16.22
N VAL A 262 10.18 56.41 17.12
CA VAL A 262 9.23 57.47 17.46
C VAL A 262 9.70 58.10 18.78
N PRO A 263 10.27 59.32 18.74
CA PRO A 263 10.83 59.95 19.94
C PRO A 263 9.83 59.98 21.09
N GLU A 264 10.31 59.66 22.30
CA GLU A 264 9.54 59.66 23.56
C GLU A 264 8.39 58.63 23.64
N LYS A 265 8.23 57.74 22.65
CA LYS A 265 7.21 56.67 22.66
C LYS A 265 7.80 55.28 22.59
N GLU A 266 8.26 54.88 21.41
CA GLU A 266 8.69 53.51 21.14
C GLU A 266 9.68 53.44 19.99
N THR A 267 10.52 52.41 20.05
CA THR A 267 11.48 52.03 19.00
C THR A 267 11.13 50.61 18.59
N LEU A 268 10.99 50.38 17.28
CA LEU A 268 10.70 49.06 16.74
C LEU A 268 11.67 48.71 15.61
N ASP A 269 12.20 47.49 15.69
CA ASP A 269 13.07 46.90 14.67
C ASP A 269 12.24 46.04 13.72
N PHE A 270 12.50 46.21 12.42
CA PHE A 270 11.88 45.48 11.33
C PHE A 270 12.97 44.78 10.52
N CYS A 271 12.64 43.59 10.02
CA CYS A 271 13.54 42.80 9.18
C CYS A 271 12.78 42.29 7.96
N ASP A 272 13.27 42.53 6.75
CA ASP A 272 12.65 42.03 5.51
C ASP A 272 13.07 40.58 5.18
N ARG A 273 14.08 40.06 5.90
CA ARG A 273 14.56 38.68 5.80
C ARG A 273 13.70 37.76 6.66
N PHE A 274 13.49 36.54 6.19
CA PHE A 274 12.74 35.52 6.94
C PHE A 274 13.67 34.80 7.93
N GLU A 275 14.09 35.50 8.99
CA GLU A 275 15.04 35.00 9.98
C GLU A 275 14.60 35.26 11.43
N ALA A 276 15.07 34.42 12.34
CA ALA A 276 14.91 34.61 13.78
C ALA A 276 16.01 33.83 14.53
N ASP A 277 16.44 34.35 15.68
CA ASP A 277 17.42 33.69 16.56
C ASP A 277 18.73 33.26 15.86
N GLY A 278 19.16 34.01 14.84
CA GLY A 278 20.35 33.71 14.04
C GLY A 278 20.18 32.56 13.03
N ILE A 279 18.95 32.12 12.79
CA ILE A 279 18.59 31.11 11.78
C ILE A 279 17.83 31.80 10.65
N THR A 280 18.29 31.61 9.41
CA THR A 280 17.50 31.94 8.21
C THR A 280 16.56 30.79 7.89
N PHE A 281 15.28 31.09 7.75
CA PHE A 281 14.22 30.12 7.46
C PHE A 281 13.83 30.18 5.98
N GLU A 282 13.18 29.11 5.54
CA GLU A 282 12.61 29.02 4.19
C GLU A 282 11.14 29.39 4.24
N GLU A 283 10.67 30.14 3.24
CA GLU A 283 9.26 30.51 3.18
C GLU A 283 8.37 29.30 2.85
N PRO A 284 7.25 29.13 3.57
CA PRO A 284 6.30 28.07 3.29
C PRO A 284 5.77 28.15 1.84
N SER A 285 6.00 27.09 1.07
CA SER A 285 5.46 26.95 -0.29
C SER A 285 5.05 25.50 -0.55
N ALA A 286 4.22 25.26 -1.57
CA ALA A 286 3.78 23.89 -1.87
C ALA A 286 4.96 22.94 -2.19
N ASN A 287 6.01 23.45 -2.83
CA ASN A 287 7.24 22.70 -3.10
C ASN A 287 8.05 22.41 -1.82
N PHE A 288 8.03 23.33 -0.86
CA PHE A 288 8.70 23.17 0.44
C PHE A 288 8.15 21.96 1.22
N PHE A 289 6.87 21.67 1.05
CA PHE A 289 6.20 20.51 1.66
C PHE A 289 6.14 19.29 0.74
N SER A 290 6.83 19.28 -0.40
CA SER A 290 6.85 18.14 -1.33
C SER A 290 8.12 17.33 -1.18
N PHE A 291 8.03 16.10 -0.67
CA PHE A 291 9.17 15.18 -0.59
C PHE A 291 9.59 14.58 -1.94
N ASN A 292 8.79 14.79 -3.00
CA ASN A 292 9.17 14.42 -4.37
C ASN A 292 10.00 15.52 -5.06
N ASN A 293 10.06 16.71 -4.46
CA ASN A 293 10.87 17.82 -4.94
C ASN A 293 12.12 17.95 -4.05
N PRO A 294 13.34 18.03 -4.62
CA PRO A 294 14.57 18.24 -3.84
C PRO A 294 14.51 19.42 -2.86
N PHE A 295 13.70 20.44 -3.16
CA PHE A 295 13.53 21.62 -2.31
C PHE A 295 12.90 21.29 -0.93
N GLY A 296 11.93 20.38 -0.89
CA GLY A 296 11.22 19.95 0.32
C GLY A 296 11.69 18.60 0.89
N ALA A 297 12.37 17.80 0.08
CA ALA A 297 12.85 16.47 0.46
C ALA A 297 13.89 16.52 1.59
N CYS A 298 13.87 15.49 2.44
CA CYS A 298 14.91 15.28 3.44
C CYS A 298 16.27 15.14 2.76
N LYS A 299 17.28 15.90 3.22
CA LYS A 299 18.65 15.89 2.65
C LYS A 299 19.36 14.55 2.82
N THR A 300 18.98 13.74 3.80
CA THR A 300 19.67 12.49 4.14
C THR A 300 19.11 11.28 3.40
N CYS A 301 17.78 11.23 3.24
CA CYS A 301 17.12 10.12 2.55
C CYS A 301 16.55 10.52 1.19
N GLU A 302 16.78 11.74 0.71
CA GLU A 302 16.32 12.24 -0.60
C GLU A 302 14.82 11.99 -0.87
N GLY A 303 14.00 12.10 0.17
CA GLY A 303 12.55 11.90 0.07
C GLY A 303 12.09 10.43 0.09
N PHE A 304 12.97 9.45 0.28
CA PHE A 304 12.60 8.03 0.40
C PHE A 304 12.07 7.64 1.79
N GLY A 305 12.41 8.42 2.83
CA GLY A 305 12.00 8.16 4.21
C GLY A 305 12.82 7.05 4.91
N HIS A 306 13.56 6.25 4.15
CA HIS A 306 14.42 5.19 4.65
C HIS A 306 15.85 5.41 4.14
N VAL A 307 16.83 4.98 4.94
CA VAL A 307 18.24 4.95 4.56
C VAL A 307 18.76 3.52 4.63
N LEU A 308 19.78 3.21 3.84
CA LEU A 308 20.55 1.98 4.03
C LEU A 308 21.43 2.17 5.26
N GLY A 309 20.94 1.69 6.40
CA GLY A 309 21.60 1.79 7.69
C GLY A 309 21.89 0.42 8.28
N ILE A 310 22.50 0.42 9.46
CA ILE A 310 22.62 -0.80 10.25
C ILE A 310 21.25 -1.15 10.82
N ASP A 311 20.82 -2.38 10.58
CA ASP A 311 19.56 -2.91 11.10
C ASP A 311 19.80 -3.57 12.45
N GLU A 312 19.26 -2.99 13.51
CA GLU A 312 19.43 -3.46 14.88
C GLU A 312 18.99 -4.91 15.07
N ASP A 313 17.94 -5.35 14.38
CA ASP A 313 17.41 -6.71 14.55
C ASP A 313 18.20 -7.75 13.74
N LEU A 314 18.96 -7.33 12.71
CA LEU A 314 19.98 -8.19 12.10
C LEU A 314 21.22 -8.31 12.98
N VAL A 315 21.56 -7.26 13.73
CA VAL A 315 22.70 -7.23 14.67
C VAL A 315 22.40 -8.03 15.94
N ILE A 316 21.18 -7.96 16.44
CA ILE A 316 20.71 -8.66 17.63
C ILE A 316 19.45 -9.47 17.27
N PRO A 317 19.60 -10.65 16.64
CA PRO A 317 18.47 -11.44 16.14
C PRO A 317 17.60 -12.02 17.24
N ASP A 318 18.21 -12.35 18.37
CA ASP A 318 17.54 -12.92 19.53
C ASP A 318 17.84 -12.04 20.75
N LYS A 319 16.82 -11.29 21.17
CA LYS A 319 16.89 -10.34 22.30
C LYS A 319 16.66 -11.03 23.65
N SER A 320 16.25 -12.30 23.65
CA SER A 320 16.12 -13.11 24.86
C SER A 320 17.46 -13.58 25.40
N LEU A 321 18.50 -13.61 24.54
CA LEU A 321 19.86 -13.90 24.93
C LEU A 321 20.51 -12.70 25.60
N SER A 322 21.41 -12.98 26.53
CA SER A 322 22.32 -11.99 27.10
C SER A 322 23.53 -11.72 26.20
N VAL A 323 24.24 -10.63 26.48
CA VAL A 323 25.48 -10.30 25.77
C VAL A 323 26.52 -11.41 25.93
N TYR A 324 26.57 -12.05 27.09
CA TYR A 324 27.46 -13.18 27.38
C TYR A 324 27.11 -14.45 26.58
N GLU A 325 25.82 -14.72 26.34
CA GLU A 325 25.33 -15.86 25.56
C GLU A 325 25.42 -15.64 24.04
N GLY A 326 26.00 -14.52 23.61
CA GLY A 326 26.20 -14.21 22.20
C GLY A 326 24.98 -13.60 21.53
N ALA A 327 24.19 -12.77 22.22
CA ALA A 327 23.08 -12.03 21.60
C ALA A 327 23.50 -11.22 20.35
N ILE A 328 24.73 -10.71 20.33
CA ILE A 328 25.26 -9.83 19.27
C ILE A 328 25.85 -10.67 18.13
N ALA A 329 25.08 -10.83 17.05
CA ALA A 329 25.44 -11.65 15.89
C ALA A 329 26.80 -11.31 15.25
N PRO A 330 27.18 -10.04 14.99
CA PRO A 330 28.47 -9.74 14.36
C PRO A 330 29.68 -10.11 15.23
N TRP A 331 29.51 -10.29 16.54
CA TRP A 331 30.60 -10.55 17.49
C TRP A 331 30.74 -12.03 17.89
N ARG A 332 29.92 -12.94 17.34
CA ARG A 332 29.97 -14.38 17.67
C ARG A 332 31.23 -15.12 17.20
N GLY A 333 31.92 -14.63 16.17
CA GLY A 333 33.06 -15.33 15.55
C GLY A 333 34.40 -15.06 16.24
N ASP A 334 35.37 -15.97 16.07
CA ASP A 334 36.66 -15.94 16.79
C ASP A 334 37.38 -14.59 16.73
N LYS A 335 37.49 -13.99 15.54
CA LYS A 335 38.16 -12.69 15.36
C LYS A 335 37.34 -11.49 15.83
N MET A 336 36.02 -11.51 15.63
CA MET A 336 35.17 -10.37 15.96
C MET A 336 34.78 -10.35 17.44
N SER A 337 34.89 -11.48 18.13
CA SER A 337 34.70 -11.58 19.58
C SER A 337 35.65 -10.67 20.38
N GLU A 338 36.77 -10.24 19.80
CA GLU A 338 37.69 -9.25 20.39
C GLU A 338 36.99 -7.92 20.73
N TRP A 339 35.97 -7.51 19.97
CA TRP A 339 35.17 -6.30 20.25
C TRP A 339 34.27 -6.47 21.49
N LEU A 340 33.87 -7.71 21.79
CA LEU A 340 33.00 -8.03 22.91
C LEU A 340 33.77 -8.20 24.23
N LYS A 341 35.01 -8.70 24.18
CA LYS A 341 35.83 -8.96 25.38
C LYS A 341 35.99 -7.76 26.33
N PRO A 342 36.21 -6.51 25.85
CA PRO A 342 36.30 -5.34 26.72
C PRO A 342 35.00 -5.09 27.51
N LEU A 343 33.84 -5.29 26.88
CA LEU A 343 32.53 -5.14 27.51
C LEU A 343 32.32 -6.19 28.61
N ILE A 344 32.67 -7.46 28.35
CA ILE A 344 32.58 -8.54 29.36
C ILE A 344 33.53 -8.26 30.53
N LYS A 345 34.76 -7.82 30.26
CA LYS A 345 35.79 -7.60 31.29
C LYS A 345 35.54 -6.35 32.14
N SER A 346 35.01 -5.28 31.54
CA SER A 346 34.88 -3.97 32.18
C SER A 346 33.45 -3.60 32.54
N GLY A 347 32.44 -4.40 32.19
CA GLY A 347 31.02 -4.11 32.41
C GLY A 347 30.65 -3.75 33.86
N ILE A 348 31.35 -4.32 34.83
CA ILE A 348 31.16 -4.02 36.26
C ILE A 348 31.48 -2.55 36.60
N LYS A 349 32.41 -1.90 35.87
CA LYS A 349 32.85 -0.53 36.17
C LYS A 349 31.78 0.54 35.91
N PHE A 350 30.77 0.21 35.10
CA PHE A 350 29.70 1.11 34.70
C PHE A 350 28.32 0.42 34.82
N ASP A 351 28.23 -0.59 35.68
CA ASP A 351 27.00 -1.31 36.03
C ASP A 351 26.19 -1.83 34.83
N PHE A 352 26.89 -2.46 33.86
CA PHE A 352 26.24 -3.09 32.72
C PHE A 352 25.98 -4.58 32.97
N PRO A 353 24.71 -5.05 32.94
CA PRO A 353 24.36 -6.42 33.30
C PRO A 353 24.60 -7.39 32.12
N ILE A 354 25.81 -7.96 32.05
CA ILE A 354 26.25 -8.83 30.93
C ILE A 354 25.47 -10.15 30.78
N HIS A 355 24.84 -10.64 31.86
CA HIS A 355 24.06 -11.88 31.90
C HIS A 355 22.54 -11.65 31.79
N ARG A 356 22.11 -10.40 31.73
CA ARG A 356 20.69 -10.08 31.54
C ARG A 356 20.38 -10.14 30.04
N ALA A 357 19.20 -10.66 29.71
CA ALA A 357 18.69 -10.65 28.34
C ALA A 357 18.64 -9.22 27.79
N ILE A 358 18.94 -9.03 26.50
CA ILE A 358 18.98 -7.69 25.90
C ILE A 358 17.62 -6.98 25.98
N GLN A 359 16.52 -7.73 25.92
CA GLN A 359 15.17 -7.17 26.05
C GLN A 359 14.87 -6.55 27.41
N ASP A 360 15.56 -6.98 28.47
CA ASP A 360 15.36 -6.52 29.84
C ASP A 360 16.36 -5.40 30.23
N LEU A 361 17.15 -4.90 29.26
CA LEU A 361 18.04 -3.76 29.45
C LEU A 361 17.25 -2.45 29.49
N SER A 362 17.69 -1.49 30.32
CA SER A 362 17.12 -0.14 30.29
C SER A 362 17.43 0.56 28.96
N PRO A 363 16.64 1.58 28.55
CA PRO A 363 16.95 2.38 27.37
C PRO A 363 18.36 2.97 27.39
N GLU A 364 18.86 3.42 28.56
CA GLU A 364 20.23 3.93 28.68
C GLU A 364 21.28 2.83 28.50
N GLN A 365 21.05 1.64 29.07
CA GLN A 365 21.96 0.49 28.91
C GLN A 365 22.01 0.03 27.45
N ARG A 366 20.86 -0.02 26.78
CA ARG A 366 20.79 -0.35 25.35
C ARG A 366 21.53 0.69 24.52
N GLN A 367 21.34 1.98 24.81
CA GLN A 367 22.08 3.04 24.12
C GLN A 367 23.60 2.94 24.38
N LEU A 368 24.00 2.64 25.61
CA LEU A 368 25.41 2.41 25.96
C LEU A 368 26.04 1.29 25.12
N LEU A 369 25.31 0.19 24.88
CA LEU A 369 25.78 -0.91 24.03
C LEU A 369 26.08 -0.45 22.59
N TRP A 370 25.26 0.46 22.07
CA TRP A 370 25.41 1.01 20.73
C TRP A 370 26.51 2.06 20.63
N ASP A 371 26.51 3.03 21.54
CA ASP A 371 27.43 4.19 21.51
C ASP A 371 28.83 3.84 22.06
N GLY A 372 28.90 2.93 23.04
CA GLY A 372 30.13 2.62 23.77
C GLY A 372 30.47 3.63 24.87
N ASN A 373 31.62 3.45 25.51
CA ASN A 373 32.16 4.38 26.49
C ASN A 373 33.70 4.37 26.49
N LYS A 374 34.33 4.97 27.51
CA LYS A 374 35.80 5.01 27.63
C LYS A 374 36.46 3.61 27.78
N TYR A 375 35.70 2.59 28.19
CA TYR A 375 36.20 1.24 28.49
C TYR A 375 35.89 0.21 27.41
N PHE A 376 34.94 0.49 26.50
CA PHE A 376 34.65 -0.37 25.35
C PHE A 376 34.10 0.44 24.18
N GLU A 377 34.42 -0.01 22.97
CA GLU A 377 33.88 0.56 21.74
C GLU A 377 32.55 -0.10 21.39
N GLY A 378 31.50 0.71 21.17
CA GLY A 378 30.15 0.24 20.90
C GLY A 378 29.94 -0.25 19.47
N LEU A 379 28.72 -0.70 19.17
CA LEU A 379 28.33 -1.16 17.83
C LEU A 379 28.51 -0.07 16.76
N HIS A 380 28.27 1.21 17.07
CA HIS A 380 28.50 2.32 16.13
C HIS A 380 29.96 2.41 15.70
N ALA A 381 30.90 2.29 16.65
CA ALA A 381 32.33 2.29 16.36
C ALA A 381 32.75 1.05 15.55
N PHE A 382 32.20 -0.13 15.88
CA PHE A 382 32.42 -1.35 15.12
C PHE A 382 31.99 -1.22 13.65
N PHE A 383 30.78 -0.71 13.38
CA PHE A 383 30.31 -0.53 12.01
C PHE A 383 31.07 0.56 11.26
N ALA A 384 31.42 1.67 11.93
CA ALA A 384 32.31 2.68 11.34
C ALA A 384 33.67 2.07 10.94
N TYR A 385 34.25 1.22 11.79
CA TYR A 385 35.46 0.48 11.45
C TYR A 385 35.26 -0.43 10.22
N LEU A 386 34.17 -1.21 10.15
CA LEU A 386 33.88 -2.05 8.98
C LEU A 386 33.76 -1.21 7.70
N GLU A 387 33.17 -0.01 7.76
CA GLU A 387 33.03 0.90 6.62
C GLU A 387 34.38 1.37 6.09
N THR A 388 35.34 1.69 6.98
CA THR A 388 36.72 2.04 6.56
C THR A 388 37.45 0.89 5.88
N GLN A 389 37.08 -0.37 6.18
CA GLN A 389 37.73 -1.58 5.64
C GLN A 389 37.00 -2.18 4.43
N THR A 390 36.06 -1.47 3.82
CA THR A 390 35.22 -1.95 2.71
C THR A 390 35.96 -2.39 1.45
N TYR A 391 37.23 -2.01 1.30
CA TYR A 391 38.12 -2.53 0.23
C TYR A 391 38.35 -4.05 0.33
N LYS A 392 38.19 -4.66 1.51
CA LYS A 392 38.23 -6.11 1.72
C LYS A 392 36.86 -6.74 1.53
N ILE A 393 36.77 -7.76 0.66
CA ILE A 393 35.51 -8.41 0.29
C ILE A 393 34.77 -8.97 1.52
N GLN A 394 35.47 -9.62 2.45
CA GLN A 394 34.82 -10.20 3.64
C GLN A 394 34.15 -9.16 4.54
N TYR A 395 34.73 -7.95 4.66
CA TYR A 395 34.15 -6.85 5.44
C TYR A 395 32.93 -6.26 4.74
N ARG A 396 33.00 -6.11 3.41
CA ARG A 396 31.86 -5.70 2.59
C ARG A 396 30.69 -6.68 2.67
N VAL A 397 30.95 -7.98 2.63
CA VAL A 397 29.92 -9.03 2.79
C VAL A 397 29.33 -9.01 4.20
N MET A 398 30.16 -8.86 5.23
CA MET A 398 29.71 -8.76 6.61
C MET A 398 28.82 -7.54 6.83
N LEU A 399 29.26 -6.36 6.37
CA LEU A 399 28.49 -5.12 6.43
C LEU A 399 27.15 -5.25 5.71
N SER A 400 27.13 -5.89 4.53
CA SER A 400 25.91 -6.13 3.76
C SER A 400 24.90 -7.02 4.51
N ARG A 401 25.36 -8.01 5.29
CA ARG A 401 24.49 -8.91 6.07
C ARG A 401 23.74 -8.20 7.21
N PHE A 402 24.28 -7.09 7.72
CA PHE A 402 23.71 -6.33 8.84
C PHE A 402 23.15 -4.97 8.42
N ARG A 403 23.20 -4.65 7.12
CA ARG A 403 22.58 -3.44 6.56
C ARG A 403 21.17 -3.75 6.10
N GLY A 404 20.23 -2.92 6.54
CA GLY A 404 18.83 -2.99 6.16
C GLY A 404 18.30 -1.62 5.76
N ARG A 405 17.05 -1.58 5.30
CA ARG A 405 16.33 -0.32 5.12
C ARG A 405 15.76 0.10 6.47
N THR A 406 16.40 1.06 7.12
CA THR A 406 15.93 1.61 8.39
C THR A 406 15.25 2.95 8.17
N SER A 407 14.36 3.34 9.07
CA SER A 407 13.75 4.67 9.05
C SER A 407 14.83 5.73 9.15
N CYS A 408 14.76 6.75 8.28
CA CYS A 408 15.72 7.85 8.30
C CYS A 408 15.64 8.57 9.67
N PRO A 409 16.76 8.72 10.39
CA PRO A 409 16.75 9.33 11.72
C PRO A 409 16.38 10.82 11.68
N ASP A 410 16.77 11.53 10.62
CA ASP A 410 16.57 12.99 10.53
C ASP A 410 15.12 13.38 10.28
N CYS A 411 14.42 12.66 9.41
CA CYS A 411 13.01 12.93 9.11
C CYS A 411 12.05 11.96 9.81
N ARG A 412 12.55 10.99 10.58
CA ARG A 412 11.75 9.93 11.23
C ARG A 412 10.80 9.20 10.26
N GLY A 413 11.22 9.05 9.00
CA GLY A 413 10.41 8.43 7.95
C GLY A 413 9.37 9.34 7.28
N THR A 414 9.25 10.62 7.64
CA THR A 414 8.30 11.58 7.04
C THR A 414 8.74 12.13 5.68
N ARG A 415 10.00 11.87 5.28
CA ARG A 415 10.58 12.20 3.96
C ARG A 415 10.83 13.69 3.72
N LEU A 416 10.40 14.56 4.62
CA LEU A 416 10.61 16.00 4.53
C LEU A 416 11.88 16.46 5.23
N ARG A 417 12.41 17.61 4.82
CA ARG A 417 13.48 18.30 5.54
C ARG A 417 13.02 18.70 6.95
N LYS A 418 13.97 18.75 7.88
CA LYS A 418 13.71 19.09 9.30
C LYS A 418 12.99 20.43 9.46
N ASP A 419 13.35 21.41 8.63
CA ASP A 419 12.83 22.77 8.71
C ASP A 419 11.33 22.84 8.39
N ALA A 420 10.79 21.87 7.66
CA ALA A 420 9.34 21.77 7.41
C ALA A 420 8.54 21.50 8.70
N SER A 421 9.17 20.95 9.74
CA SER A 421 8.52 20.74 11.04
C SER A 421 8.34 22.02 11.86
N TYR A 422 9.02 23.10 11.46
CA TYR A 422 8.90 24.42 12.12
C TYR A 422 7.62 25.14 11.68
N VAL A 423 7.05 24.80 10.53
CA VAL A 423 5.79 25.37 10.06
C VAL A 423 4.62 24.63 10.69
N LYS A 424 3.76 25.37 11.40
CA LYS A 424 2.67 24.82 12.20
C LYS A 424 1.33 25.44 11.85
N VAL A 425 0.30 24.61 11.85
CA VAL A 425 -1.11 25.00 11.84
C VAL A 425 -1.70 24.49 13.16
N ALA A 426 -2.28 25.38 13.97
CA ALA A 426 -2.78 25.05 15.31
C ALA A 426 -1.80 24.19 16.15
N LYS A 427 -0.52 24.60 16.20
CA LYS A 427 0.59 23.94 16.93
C LYS A 427 1.05 22.58 16.38
N LYS A 428 0.48 22.08 15.29
CA LYS A 428 0.90 20.82 14.64
C LYS A 428 1.59 21.10 13.31
N SER A 429 2.69 20.41 13.05
CA SER A 429 3.38 20.44 11.76
C SER A 429 2.77 19.44 10.77
N ILE A 430 3.06 19.59 9.48
CA ILE A 430 2.64 18.61 8.47
C ILE A 430 3.21 17.22 8.78
N THR A 431 4.43 17.16 9.32
CA THR A 431 5.09 15.92 9.74
C THR A 431 4.36 15.22 10.88
N ASP A 432 3.73 15.98 11.79
CA ASP A 432 2.93 15.40 12.86
C ASP A 432 1.63 14.79 12.30
N ILE A 433 0.94 15.53 11.43
CA ILE A 433 -0.36 15.14 10.87
C ILE A 433 -0.25 13.84 10.05
N VAL A 434 0.80 13.70 9.23
CA VAL A 434 0.93 12.50 8.39
C VAL A 434 1.28 11.23 9.17
N LEU A 435 1.75 11.36 10.40
CA LEU A 435 2.05 10.25 11.31
C LEU A 435 0.85 9.87 12.19
N MET A 436 -0.16 10.73 12.30
CA MET A 436 -1.40 10.40 13.02
C MET A 436 -2.23 9.38 12.24
N PRO A 437 -3.00 8.52 12.93
CA PRO A 437 -4.08 7.76 12.32
C PRO A 437 -5.11 8.69 11.66
N VAL A 438 -5.72 8.24 10.57
CA VAL A 438 -6.74 8.99 9.82
C VAL A 438 -7.90 9.43 10.71
N THR A 439 -8.34 8.60 11.66
CA THR A 439 -9.41 8.99 12.61
C THR A 439 -8.98 10.18 13.48
N GLU A 440 -7.75 10.20 13.99
CA GLU A 440 -7.24 11.33 14.78
C GLU A 440 -7.04 12.59 13.91
N ALA A 441 -6.55 12.42 12.68
CA ALA A 441 -6.41 13.52 11.73
C ALA A 441 -7.77 14.13 11.35
N LEU A 442 -8.80 13.31 11.14
CA LEU A 442 -10.15 13.78 10.85
C LEU A 442 -10.72 14.60 12.01
N GLN A 443 -10.55 14.12 13.24
CA GLN A 443 -10.97 14.86 14.42
C GLN A 443 -10.22 16.19 14.55
N PHE A 444 -8.89 16.18 14.33
CA PHE A 444 -8.08 17.40 14.33
C PHE A 444 -8.60 18.47 13.36
N PHE A 445 -8.93 18.09 12.11
CA PHE A 445 -9.44 19.04 11.12
C PHE A 445 -10.89 19.47 11.37
N SER A 446 -11.70 18.61 11.97
CA SER A 446 -13.09 18.93 12.33
C SER A 446 -13.17 19.96 13.47
N ASP A 447 -12.23 19.88 14.41
CA ASP A 447 -12.15 20.78 15.58
C ASP A 447 -11.25 22.01 15.34
N LEU A 448 -10.64 22.13 14.16
CA LEU A 448 -9.67 23.16 13.84
C LEU A 448 -10.31 24.55 13.82
N LYS A 449 -9.79 25.45 14.64
CA LYS A 449 -10.17 26.87 14.66
C LYS A 449 -9.04 27.72 14.13
N LEU A 450 -9.32 28.48 13.07
CA LEU A 450 -8.38 29.42 12.44
C LEU A 450 -8.81 30.86 12.72
N GLN A 451 -7.92 31.82 12.44
CA GLN A 451 -8.29 33.24 12.49
C GLN A 451 -9.25 33.58 11.34
N LYS A 452 -10.11 34.60 11.50
CA LYS A 452 -11.14 34.95 10.50
C LYS A 452 -10.59 35.16 9.07
N GLY A 453 -9.37 35.70 8.94
CA GLY A 453 -8.73 35.89 7.64
C GLY A 453 -8.25 34.58 7.01
N GLU A 454 -7.64 33.71 7.81
CA GLU A 454 -7.15 32.38 7.41
C GLU A 454 -8.30 31.43 7.06
N GLU A 455 -9.38 31.47 7.83
CA GLU A 455 -10.56 30.63 7.65
C GLU A 455 -11.13 30.77 6.24
N LYS A 456 -11.22 32.00 5.72
CA LYS A 456 -11.72 32.26 4.36
C LYS A 456 -10.81 31.67 3.27
N ILE A 457 -9.49 31.66 3.48
CA ILE A 457 -8.51 31.08 2.54
C ILE A 457 -8.55 29.55 2.61
N ALA A 458 -8.67 29.01 3.83
CA ALA A 458 -8.60 27.59 4.12
C ALA A 458 -9.94 26.86 3.93
N GLU A 459 -11.09 27.53 3.94
CA GLU A 459 -12.44 26.92 3.94
C GLU A 459 -12.58 25.79 2.91
N ARG A 460 -12.24 26.05 1.65
CA ARG A 460 -12.32 25.05 0.57
C ARG A 460 -11.33 23.90 0.79
N LEU A 461 -10.11 24.20 1.23
CA LEU A 461 -9.08 23.19 1.49
C LEU A 461 -9.48 22.28 2.66
N LEU A 462 -9.98 22.87 3.76
CA LEU A 462 -10.43 22.14 4.93
C LEU A 462 -11.63 21.25 4.61
N LYS A 463 -12.57 21.73 3.79
CA LYS A 463 -13.70 20.92 3.32
C LYS A 463 -13.22 19.70 2.53
N GLU A 464 -12.30 19.88 1.58
CA GLU A 464 -11.76 18.76 0.80
C GLU A 464 -10.94 17.77 1.64
N ILE A 465 -10.10 18.26 2.55
CA ILE A 465 -9.32 17.42 3.47
C ILE A 465 -10.26 16.59 4.37
N THR A 466 -11.25 17.25 4.98
CA THR A 466 -12.20 16.60 5.90
C THR A 466 -13.07 15.58 5.18
N ASN A 467 -13.56 15.89 3.97
CA ASN A 467 -14.34 14.96 3.16
C ASN A 467 -13.52 13.70 2.81
N ARG A 468 -12.28 13.87 2.33
CA ARG A 468 -11.43 12.74 1.93
C ARG A 468 -11.00 11.88 3.11
N LEU A 469 -10.69 12.49 4.26
CA LEU A 469 -10.44 11.76 5.50
C LEU A 469 -11.69 11.00 5.97
N SER A 470 -12.88 11.60 5.86
CA SER A 470 -14.15 10.93 6.18
C SER A 470 -14.41 9.74 5.26
N TYR A 471 -14.12 9.84 3.96
CA TYR A 471 -14.25 8.71 3.04
C TYR A 471 -13.32 7.56 3.42
N LEU A 472 -12.07 7.84 3.78
CA LEU A 472 -11.14 6.81 4.30
C LEU A 472 -11.65 6.14 5.57
N GLU A 473 -12.24 6.90 6.49
CA GLU A 473 -12.84 6.34 7.69
C GLU A 473 -14.07 5.47 7.39
N LYS A 474 -14.95 5.92 6.49
CA LYS A 474 -16.13 5.16 6.06
C LYS A 474 -15.76 3.83 5.41
N VAL A 475 -14.72 3.79 4.58
CA VAL A 475 -14.20 2.52 4.02
C VAL A 475 -13.41 1.69 5.05
N GLY A 476 -13.39 2.07 6.33
CA GLY A 476 -12.77 1.29 7.41
C GLY A 476 -11.25 1.41 7.49
N LEU A 477 -10.65 2.45 6.90
CA LEU A 477 -9.19 2.67 6.90
C LEU A 477 -8.73 3.74 7.89
N GLY A 478 -9.56 4.07 8.89
CA GLY A 478 -9.27 5.08 9.93
C GLY A 478 -7.99 4.80 10.75
N TYR A 479 -7.57 3.53 10.84
CA TYR A 479 -6.36 3.11 11.55
C TYR A 479 -5.05 3.34 10.79
N LEU A 480 -5.11 3.64 9.49
CA LEU A 480 -3.92 3.92 8.69
C LEU A 480 -3.39 5.32 8.96
N THR A 481 -2.09 5.53 8.74
CA THR A 481 -1.49 6.86 8.72
C THR A 481 -1.30 7.33 7.27
N LEU A 482 -1.33 8.64 7.03
CA LEU A 482 -1.13 9.19 5.68
C LEU A 482 0.29 8.94 5.15
N ASN A 483 1.28 8.74 6.03
CA ASN A 483 2.66 8.41 5.67
C ASN A 483 2.89 6.91 5.36
N ARG A 484 1.89 6.05 5.58
CA ARG A 484 2.04 4.61 5.31
C ARG A 484 2.33 4.37 3.83
N LEU A 485 3.33 3.54 3.55
CA LEU A 485 3.73 3.19 2.20
C LEU A 485 2.64 2.39 1.49
N THR A 486 2.32 2.79 0.25
CA THR A 486 1.31 2.10 -0.57
C THR A 486 1.69 0.64 -0.82
N ALA A 487 2.99 0.37 -0.98
CA ALA A 487 3.52 -0.99 -1.16
C ALA A 487 3.34 -1.91 0.07
N SER A 488 3.08 -1.35 1.26
CA SER A 488 2.85 -2.12 2.50
C SER A 488 1.38 -2.44 2.79
N LEU A 489 0.49 -2.02 1.90
CA LEU A 489 -0.95 -2.23 2.02
C LEU A 489 -1.33 -3.63 1.50
N SER A 490 -2.36 -4.23 2.08
CA SER A 490 -3.02 -5.39 1.46
C SER A 490 -3.74 -5.00 0.17
N GLY A 491 -4.09 -5.98 -0.67
CA GLY A 491 -4.88 -5.73 -1.88
C GLY A 491 -6.21 -5.04 -1.58
N GLY A 492 -6.94 -5.52 -0.56
CA GLY A 492 -8.19 -4.90 -0.10
C GLY A 492 -8.00 -3.51 0.50
N GLU A 493 -6.93 -3.26 1.27
CA GLU A 493 -6.61 -1.91 1.77
C GLU A 493 -6.39 -0.93 0.60
N PHE A 494 -5.61 -1.33 -0.41
CA PHE A 494 -5.33 -0.50 -1.58
C PHE A 494 -6.58 -0.25 -2.43
N GLN A 495 -7.42 -1.26 -2.61
CA GLN A 495 -8.68 -1.16 -3.33
C GLN A 495 -9.63 -0.16 -2.66
N ARG A 496 -9.76 -0.23 -1.32
CA ARG A 496 -10.58 0.70 -0.55
C ARG A 496 -10.04 2.13 -0.58
N ILE A 497 -8.72 2.31 -0.65
CA ILE A 497 -8.12 3.63 -0.92
C ILE A 497 -8.57 4.15 -2.29
N LYS A 498 -8.50 3.34 -3.35
CA LYS A 498 -8.98 3.75 -4.68
C LYS A 498 -10.47 4.11 -4.67
N LEU A 499 -11.28 3.38 -3.90
CA LEU A 499 -12.70 3.67 -3.72
C LEU A 499 -12.92 5.02 -3.05
N ALA A 500 -12.18 5.31 -1.97
CA ALA A 500 -12.22 6.60 -1.29
C ALA A 500 -11.72 7.75 -2.19
N THR A 501 -10.65 7.54 -2.97
CA THR A 501 -10.18 8.51 -3.97
C THR A 501 -11.25 8.77 -5.04
N SER A 502 -11.96 7.73 -5.49
CA SER A 502 -13.03 7.83 -6.49
C SER A 502 -14.24 8.62 -5.97
N LEU A 503 -14.59 8.50 -4.69
CA LEU A 503 -15.59 9.36 -4.06
C LEU A 503 -15.15 10.83 -4.02
N GLY A 504 -13.84 11.07 -3.88
CA GLY A 504 -13.25 12.41 -3.84
C GLY A 504 -13.12 13.13 -5.19
N SER A 505 -13.26 12.42 -6.31
CA SER A 505 -13.08 13.00 -7.67
C SER A 505 -14.34 13.66 -8.24
N ALA A 506 -15.48 13.60 -7.55
CA ALA A 506 -16.75 14.25 -7.91
C ALA A 506 -17.23 13.96 -9.36
N LEU A 507 -16.94 12.76 -9.89
CA LEU A 507 -17.39 12.35 -11.22
C LEU A 507 -18.89 11.97 -11.20
N VAL A 508 -19.58 12.33 -12.30
CA VAL A 508 -21.02 12.05 -12.52
C VAL A 508 -21.18 11.47 -13.91
N GLY A 509 -22.07 10.48 -14.06
CA GLY A 509 -22.34 9.82 -15.33
C GLY A 509 -21.25 8.84 -15.76
N SER A 510 -20.36 8.44 -14.85
CA SER A 510 -19.35 7.41 -15.09
C SER A 510 -19.86 6.01 -14.73
N MET A 511 -19.24 5.00 -15.31
CA MET A 511 -19.44 3.59 -14.95
C MET A 511 -18.27 3.12 -14.09
N TYR A 512 -18.55 2.74 -12.84
CA TYR A 512 -17.55 2.14 -11.97
C TYR A 512 -17.69 0.62 -12.04
N VAL A 513 -16.61 -0.08 -12.40
CA VAL A 513 -16.55 -1.54 -12.42
C VAL A 513 -15.60 -2.00 -11.31
N LEU A 514 -16.13 -2.70 -10.32
CA LEU A 514 -15.41 -3.11 -9.12
C LEU A 514 -15.28 -4.63 -9.06
N ASP A 515 -14.08 -5.10 -8.72
CA ASP A 515 -13.76 -6.52 -8.58
C ASP A 515 -13.75 -6.91 -7.10
N GLU A 516 -14.84 -7.48 -6.60
CA GLU A 516 -14.94 -8.02 -5.24
C GLU A 516 -14.44 -7.06 -4.13
N PRO A 517 -15.03 -5.86 -3.99
CA PRO A 517 -14.58 -4.87 -3.01
C PRO A 517 -14.70 -5.33 -1.53
N SER A 518 -15.42 -6.42 -1.25
CA SER A 518 -15.54 -7.00 0.09
C SER A 518 -14.33 -7.85 0.52
N ILE A 519 -13.34 -8.09 -0.36
CA ILE A 519 -12.17 -8.91 -0.03
C ILE A 519 -11.43 -8.41 1.22
N GLY A 520 -11.14 -9.36 2.12
CA GLY A 520 -10.40 -9.12 3.36
C GLY A 520 -11.12 -8.18 4.33
N LEU A 521 -12.43 -7.99 4.15
CA LEU A 521 -13.29 -7.31 5.11
C LEU A 521 -13.94 -8.32 6.06
N HIS A 522 -13.96 -7.96 7.33
CA HIS A 522 -14.81 -8.64 8.29
C HIS A 522 -16.28 -8.27 8.00
N PRO A 523 -17.27 -9.19 8.17
CA PRO A 523 -18.68 -8.92 7.85
C PRO A 523 -19.26 -7.62 8.45
N ARG A 524 -18.81 -7.24 9.65
CA ARG A 524 -19.11 -5.92 10.25
C ARG A 524 -18.87 -4.73 9.31
N ASP A 525 -17.75 -4.74 8.59
CA ASP A 525 -17.32 -3.62 7.75
C ASP A 525 -17.92 -3.69 6.34
N THR A 526 -18.49 -4.83 5.94
CA THR A 526 -19.24 -4.99 4.68
C THR A 526 -20.41 -4.01 4.59
N GLY A 527 -21.15 -3.81 5.69
CA GLY A 527 -22.22 -2.81 5.74
C GLY A 527 -21.75 -1.39 5.39
N LYS A 528 -20.57 -0.98 5.86
CA LYS A 528 -20.00 0.35 5.54
C LYS A 528 -19.58 0.45 4.08
N LEU A 529 -19.06 -0.64 3.52
CA LEU A 529 -18.75 -0.71 2.09
C LEU A 529 -20.01 -0.52 1.24
N ILE A 530 -21.11 -1.18 1.61
CA ILE A 530 -22.41 -1.04 0.92
C ILE A 530 -22.87 0.42 0.94
N GLU A 531 -22.73 1.13 2.05
CA GLU A 531 -23.04 2.56 2.13
C GLU A 531 -22.21 3.38 1.14
N VAL A 532 -20.91 3.09 1.03
CA VAL A 532 -20.01 3.75 0.09
C VAL A 532 -20.39 3.47 -1.37
N LEU A 533 -20.74 2.22 -1.71
CA LEU A 533 -21.21 1.86 -3.06
C LEU A 533 -22.50 2.59 -3.42
N LYS A 534 -23.43 2.72 -2.46
CA LYS A 534 -24.66 3.49 -2.63
C LYS A 534 -24.36 4.99 -2.80
N MET A 535 -23.43 5.55 -2.03
CA MET A 535 -23.01 6.94 -2.21
C MET A 535 -22.47 7.20 -3.62
N LEU A 536 -21.61 6.33 -4.15
CA LEU A 536 -21.10 6.44 -5.52
C LEU A 536 -22.22 6.41 -6.56
N ARG A 537 -23.20 5.51 -6.38
CA ARG A 537 -24.38 5.42 -7.23
C ARG A 537 -25.22 6.70 -7.15
N ASP A 538 -25.51 7.17 -5.94
CA ASP A 538 -26.41 8.29 -5.67
C ASP A 538 -25.86 9.64 -6.16
N MET A 539 -24.54 9.73 -6.40
CA MET A 539 -23.91 10.84 -7.14
C MET A 539 -24.29 10.90 -8.63
N GLY A 540 -25.01 9.90 -9.14
CA GLY A 540 -25.41 9.80 -10.55
C GLY A 540 -24.46 8.94 -11.38
N ASN A 541 -23.82 7.94 -10.77
CA ASN A 541 -22.97 6.97 -11.45
C ASN A 541 -23.62 5.59 -11.50
N THR A 542 -23.20 4.78 -12.47
CA THR A 542 -23.59 3.36 -12.53
C THR A 542 -22.50 2.53 -11.89
N VAL A 543 -22.83 1.74 -10.87
CA VAL A 543 -21.85 0.96 -10.09
C VAL A 543 -22.10 -0.51 -10.39
N ILE A 544 -21.13 -1.15 -11.05
CA ILE A 544 -21.16 -2.56 -11.42
C ILE A 544 -20.13 -3.28 -10.56
N VAL A 545 -20.57 -4.25 -9.78
CA VAL A 545 -19.74 -4.95 -8.81
C VAL A 545 -19.74 -6.44 -9.11
N VAL A 546 -18.57 -7.05 -9.28
CA VAL A 546 -18.44 -8.51 -9.29
C VAL A 546 -18.32 -8.97 -7.84
N GLU A 547 -19.28 -9.75 -7.35
CA GLU A 547 -19.33 -10.13 -5.93
C GLU A 547 -19.96 -11.50 -5.66
N HIS A 548 -19.59 -12.04 -4.50
CA HIS A 548 -20.07 -13.30 -3.94
C HIS A 548 -20.66 -13.14 -2.53
N GLU A 549 -20.51 -11.96 -1.92
CA GLU A 549 -20.99 -11.70 -0.57
C GLU A 549 -22.52 -11.46 -0.55
N GLU A 550 -23.21 -12.14 0.39
CA GLU A 550 -24.67 -12.17 0.49
C GLU A 550 -25.30 -10.80 0.84
N GLU A 551 -24.75 -10.05 1.79
CA GLU A 551 -25.19 -8.69 2.14
C GLU A 551 -25.07 -7.72 0.96
N VAL A 552 -23.99 -7.79 0.17
CA VAL A 552 -23.79 -6.94 -1.02
C VAL A 552 -24.81 -7.28 -2.10
N MET A 553 -25.02 -8.57 -2.36
CA MET A 553 -26.05 -9.03 -3.29
C MET A 553 -27.44 -8.55 -2.89
N ARG A 554 -27.79 -8.66 -1.59
CA ARG A 554 -29.07 -8.18 -1.04
C ARG A 554 -29.25 -6.67 -1.14
N ALA A 555 -28.15 -5.91 -1.16
CA ALA A 555 -28.19 -4.45 -1.26
C ALA A 555 -28.26 -3.93 -2.70
N ALA A 556 -28.07 -4.79 -3.70
CA ALA A 556 -28.05 -4.43 -5.11
C ALA A 556 -29.44 -4.05 -5.64
N ASP A 557 -29.48 -3.10 -6.57
CA ASP A 557 -30.71 -2.76 -7.30
C ASP A 557 -31.03 -3.82 -8.38
N GLN A 558 -30.01 -4.50 -8.91
CA GLN A 558 -30.13 -5.61 -9.85
C GLN A 558 -29.01 -6.62 -9.66
N ILE A 559 -29.31 -7.90 -9.84
CA ILE A 559 -28.37 -9.02 -9.85
C ILE A 559 -28.34 -9.63 -11.25
N ILE A 560 -27.13 -9.97 -11.70
CA ILE A 560 -26.84 -10.72 -12.92
C ILE A 560 -26.07 -11.96 -12.51
N ASP A 561 -26.63 -13.13 -12.74
CA ASP A 561 -26.00 -14.41 -12.39
C ASP A 561 -25.51 -15.13 -13.66
N ILE A 562 -24.22 -15.43 -13.69
CA ILE A 562 -23.53 -16.07 -14.83
C ILE A 562 -23.12 -17.48 -14.43
N GLY A 563 -23.49 -18.48 -15.23
CA GLY A 563 -23.29 -19.89 -14.91
C GLY A 563 -23.81 -20.84 -16.00
N PRO A 564 -24.16 -22.09 -15.69
CA PRO A 564 -24.23 -22.67 -14.35
C PRO A 564 -22.86 -23.07 -13.77
N ASP A 565 -21.89 -23.46 -14.60
CA ASP A 565 -20.56 -23.96 -14.17
C ASP A 565 -19.41 -23.01 -14.56
N ALA A 566 -18.17 -23.43 -14.31
CA ALA A 566 -16.96 -22.72 -14.72
C ALA A 566 -16.51 -23.11 -16.15
N GLY A 567 -15.67 -22.28 -16.77
CA GLY A 567 -15.01 -22.60 -18.03
C GLY A 567 -15.98 -22.81 -19.18
N ILE A 568 -15.79 -23.89 -19.95
CA ILE A 568 -16.57 -24.22 -21.15
C ILE A 568 -18.05 -24.45 -20.82
N HIS A 569 -18.34 -24.92 -19.60
CA HIS A 569 -19.70 -25.19 -19.10
C HIS A 569 -20.40 -23.95 -18.54
N GLY A 570 -19.66 -22.85 -18.35
CA GLY A 570 -20.17 -21.56 -17.92
C GLY A 570 -20.60 -20.64 -19.07
N GLY A 571 -20.55 -19.34 -18.80
CA GLY A 571 -20.74 -18.27 -19.77
C GLY A 571 -22.19 -18.08 -20.23
N LYS A 572 -23.18 -18.66 -19.55
CA LYS A 572 -24.61 -18.43 -19.84
C LYS A 572 -25.20 -17.49 -18.80
N LEU A 573 -26.16 -16.68 -19.25
CA LEU A 573 -26.98 -15.88 -18.35
C LEU A 573 -28.01 -16.80 -17.67
N MET A 574 -27.90 -16.95 -16.35
CA MET A 574 -28.81 -17.79 -15.56
C MET A 574 -29.98 -16.97 -15.02
N PHE A 575 -29.71 -15.74 -14.60
CA PHE A 575 -30.71 -14.84 -14.04
C PHE A 575 -30.31 -13.37 -14.24
N GLN A 576 -31.31 -12.51 -14.47
CA GLN A 576 -31.17 -11.06 -14.45
C GLN A 576 -32.44 -10.45 -13.83
N GLY A 577 -32.30 -9.71 -12.73
CA GLY A 577 -33.45 -9.09 -12.05
C GLY A 577 -33.15 -8.66 -10.62
N VAL A 578 -34.18 -8.47 -9.81
CA VAL A 578 -34.04 -8.17 -8.37
C VAL A 578 -33.85 -9.44 -7.55
N ILE A 579 -33.28 -9.32 -6.35
CA ILE A 579 -32.95 -10.49 -5.52
C ILE A 579 -34.18 -11.32 -5.13
N ASP A 580 -35.31 -10.69 -4.86
CA ASP A 580 -36.53 -11.40 -4.45
C ASP A 580 -37.02 -12.38 -5.53
N ASP A 581 -36.89 -11.99 -6.80
CA ASP A 581 -37.22 -12.84 -7.94
C ASP A 581 -36.19 -13.99 -8.07
N MET A 582 -34.90 -13.71 -7.81
CA MET A 582 -33.83 -14.70 -7.85
C MET A 582 -34.07 -15.85 -6.86
N LEU A 583 -34.57 -15.56 -5.65
CA LEU A 583 -34.83 -16.55 -4.61
C LEU A 583 -35.90 -17.57 -4.99
N THR A 584 -36.79 -17.22 -5.93
CA THR A 584 -37.80 -18.14 -6.46
C THR A 584 -37.28 -18.99 -7.61
N HIS A 585 -36.13 -18.64 -8.18
CA HIS A 585 -35.54 -19.33 -9.33
C HIS A 585 -34.89 -20.66 -8.93
N SER A 586 -34.60 -21.51 -9.91
CA SER A 586 -33.91 -22.78 -9.71
C SER A 586 -32.98 -23.05 -10.89
N GLY A 587 -31.84 -23.68 -10.64
CA GLY A 587 -30.87 -24.04 -11.67
C GLY A 587 -29.57 -23.25 -11.64
N SER A 588 -29.38 -22.37 -10.64
CA SER A 588 -28.10 -21.74 -10.33
C SER A 588 -27.64 -22.13 -8.93
N TYR A 589 -26.35 -22.45 -8.80
CA TYR A 589 -25.72 -22.68 -7.50
C TYR A 589 -25.91 -21.47 -6.58
N THR A 590 -25.80 -20.25 -7.10
CA THR A 590 -25.94 -19.03 -6.30
C THR A 590 -27.31 -19.00 -5.61
N THR A 591 -28.38 -19.25 -6.37
CA THR A 591 -29.73 -19.33 -5.82
C THR A 591 -29.87 -20.46 -4.81
N ASP A 592 -29.29 -21.62 -5.08
CA ASP A 592 -29.39 -22.78 -4.19
C ASP A 592 -28.69 -22.55 -2.85
N TYR A 593 -27.57 -21.82 -2.81
CA TYR A 593 -26.92 -21.41 -1.57
C TYR A 593 -27.70 -20.30 -0.84
N LEU A 594 -28.19 -19.28 -1.54
CA LEU A 594 -28.97 -18.19 -0.93
C LEU A 594 -30.31 -18.65 -0.34
N THR A 595 -30.89 -19.72 -0.88
CA THR A 595 -32.14 -20.32 -0.42
C THR A 595 -31.94 -21.49 0.55
N ASN A 596 -30.68 -21.79 0.92
CA ASN A 596 -30.29 -22.94 1.75
C ASN A 596 -30.70 -24.31 1.19
N ARG A 597 -30.95 -24.44 -0.12
CA ARG A 597 -31.10 -25.76 -0.78
C ARG A 597 -29.77 -26.50 -0.85
N SER A 598 -28.67 -25.75 -0.97
CA SER A 598 -27.29 -26.21 -0.79
C SER A 598 -26.64 -25.42 0.34
N SER A 599 -25.80 -26.07 1.14
CA SER A 599 -25.03 -25.42 2.22
C SER A 599 -23.71 -26.15 2.47
N ILE A 600 -22.76 -25.48 3.12
CA ILE A 600 -21.56 -26.12 3.65
C ILE A 600 -21.91 -26.65 5.04
N GLU A 601 -21.87 -27.98 5.20
CA GLU A 601 -22.22 -28.64 6.46
C GLU A 601 -21.17 -28.39 7.54
N VAL A 602 -21.64 -28.23 8.78
CA VAL A 602 -20.76 -28.14 9.95
C VAL A 602 -20.21 -29.53 10.28
N PRO A 603 -18.90 -29.68 10.53
CA PRO A 603 -18.33 -30.97 10.92
C PRO A 603 -18.99 -31.55 12.18
N LYS A 604 -19.42 -32.81 12.12
CA LYS A 604 -20.08 -33.51 13.26
C LYS A 604 -19.15 -33.72 14.45
N HIS A 605 -17.85 -33.89 14.19
CA HIS A 605 -16.81 -34.06 15.19
C HIS A 605 -15.62 -33.18 14.82
N ARG A 606 -15.11 -32.42 15.80
CA ARG A 606 -13.88 -31.63 15.67
C ARG A 606 -12.69 -32.41 16.22
N ARG A 607 -11.52 -32.22 15.61
CA ARG A 607 -10.28 -32.89 16.01
C ARG A 607 -9.82 -32.36 17.36
N LYS A 608 -9.39 -33.26 18.24
CA LYS A 608 -8.71 -32.91 19.49
C LYS A 608 -7.20 -32.85 19.25
N TRP A 609 -6.52 -31.99 19.99
CA TRP A 609 -5.08 -31.79 19.88
C TRP A 609 -4.42 -31.95 21.24
N ASN A 610 -3.18 -32.47 21.21
CA ASN A 610 -2.32 -32.62 22.39
C ASN A 610 -0.97 -31.90 22.23
N SER A 611 -0.56 -31.65 20.98
CA SER A 611 0.68 -30.94 20.62
C SER A 611 0.38 -29.53 20.14
N PHE A 612 1.27 -28.56 20.42
CA PHE A 612 1.06 -27.16 20.03
C PHE A 612 2.37 -26.39 19.87
N ILE A 613 2.31 -25.28 19.13
CA ILE A 613 3.35 -24.24 19.10
C ILE A 613 2.82 -23.02 19.84
N GLU A 614 3.58 -22.47 20.78
CA GLU A 614 3.20 -21.30 21.56
C GLU A 614 4.12 -20.12 21.26
N ILE A 615 3.53 -19.00 20.83
CA ILE A 615 4.22 -17.72 20.72
C ILE A 615 3.99 -16.95 22.01
N LYS A 616 5.06 -16.54 22.70
CA LYS A 616 4.99 -15.70 23.90
C LYS A 616 5.41 -14.27 23.63
N GLY A 617 4.66 -13.34 24.22
CA GLY A 617 4.95 -11.92 24.26
C GLY A 617 5.06 -11.25 22.90
N ALA A 618 4.16 -11.57 21.96
CA ALA A 618 4.13 -10.96 20.64
C ALA A 618 3.79 -9.45 20.73
N ARG A 619 4.69 -8.60 20.22
CA ARG A 619 4.67 -7.13 20.34
C ARG A 619 4.92 -6.40 19.01
N GLU A 620 4.92 -7.11 17.89
CA GLU A 620 5.14 -6.49 16.57
C GLU A 620 3.93 -5.64 16.15
N ASN A 621 4.19 -4.49 15.51
CA ASN A 621 3.17 -3.52 15.10
C ASN A 621 2.23 -3.12 16.26
N ASN A 622 0.96 -3.52 16.19
CA ASN A 622 -0.08 -3.18 17.15
C ASN A 622 -0.39 -4.32 18.16
N LEU A 623 0.34 -5.43 18.12
CA LEU A 623 0.13 -6.55 19.06
C LEU A 623 0.53 -6.15 20.49
N LYS A 624 -0.30 -6.49 21.48
CA LYS A 624 -0.15 -6.04 22.88
C LYS A 624 0.44 -7.10 23.81
N ASN A 625 1.63 -7.57 23.48
CA ASN A 625 2.35 -8.57 24.29
C ASN A 625 1.53 -9.86 24.49
N ILE A 626 0.94 -10.37 23.41
CA ILE A 626 0.02 -11.51 23.48
C ILE A 626 0.76 -12.85 23.51
N ASN A 627 0.15 -13.82 24.19
CA ASN A 627 0.57 -15.22 24.17
C ASN A 627 -0.50 -16.01 23.41
N VAL A 628 -0.10 -16.81 22.41
CA VAL A 628 -1.03 -17.53 21.54
C VAL A 628 -0.53 -18.96 21.33
N LYS A 629 -1.45 -19.93 21.45
CA LYS A 629 -1.19 -21.34 21.16
C LYS A 629 -1.80 -21.74 19.82
N PHE A 630 -0.99 -22.33 18.97
CA PHE A 630 -1.36 -22.91 17.69
C PHE A 630 -1.35 -24.44 17.79
N PRO A 631 -2.54 -25.07 17.83
CA PRO A 631 -2.65 -26.52 17.85
C PRO A 631 -2.05 -27.20 16.60
N LEU A 632 -1.39 -28.33 16.78
CA LEU A 632 -0.88 -29.17 15.68
C LEU A 632 -1.88 -30.29 15.33
N HIS A 633 -1.77 -30.83 14.11
CA HIS A 633 -2.64 -31.85 13.51
C HIS A 633 -4.12 -31.46 13.44
N THR A 634 -4.39 -30.15 13.34
CA THR A 634 -5.75 -29.60 13.27
C THR A 634 -5.88 -28.55 12.17
N PHE A 635 -7.12 -28.21 11.85
CA PHE A 635 -7.47 -27.04 11.05
C PHE A 635 -7.77 -25.84 11.97
N THR A 636 -6.80 -24.92 12.10
CA THR A 636 -6.92 -23.72 12.94
C THR A 636 -7.19 -22.48 12.10
N VAL A 637 -8.15 -21.64 12.51
CA VAL A 637 -8.46 -20.36 11.83
C VAL A 637 -8.15 -19.18 12.75
N VAL A 638 -7.31 -18.26 12.26
CA VAL A 638 -7.02 -16.97 12.89
C VAL A 638 -7.94 -15.91 12.29
N THR A 639 -8.82 -15.35 13.11
CA THR A 639 -9.89 -14.43 12.69
C THR A 639 -9.90 -13.13 13.50
N GLY A 640 -10.81 -12.22 13.16
CA GLY A 640 -10.94 -10.89 13.75
C GLY A 640 -10.98 -9.76 12.72
N VAL A 641 -11.24 -8.53 13.15
CA VAL A 641 -11.46 -7.38 12.22
C VAL A 641 -10.23 -7.00 11.42
N SER A 642 -10.41 -6.29 10.30
CA SER A 642 -9.29 -5.84 9.45
C SER A 642 -8.37 -4.89 10.24
N GLY A 643 -7.06 -5.10 10.15
CA GLY A 643 -6.08 -4.34 10.94
C GLY A 643 -5.93 -4.77 12.41
N SER A 644 -6.59 -5.84 12.86
CA SER A 644 -6.49 -6.29 14.27
C SER A 644 -5.14 -6.87 14.68
N GLY A 645 -4.33 -7.34 13.72
CA GLY A 645 -3.01 -7.93 13.98
C GLY A 645 -2.82 -9.37 13.47
N LYS A 646 -3.84 -9.99 12.85
CA LYS A 646 -3.78 -11.38 12.31
C LYS A 646 -2.55 -11.66 11.44
N SER A 647 -2.37 -10.87 10.38
CA SER A 647 -1.23 -11.04 9.46
C SER A 647 0.10 -10.74 10.14
N THR A 648 0.13 -9.83 11.13
CA THR A 648 1.32 -9.59 11.95
C THR A 648 1.70 -10.84 12.75
N LEU A 649 0.73 -11.46 13.42
CA LEU A 649 0.96 -12.64 14.24
C LEU A 649 1.45 -13.84 13.39
N VAL A 650 0.76 -14.14 12.28
CA VAL A 650 1.08 -15.33 11.48
C VAL A 650 2.23 -15.06 10.51
N LYS A 651 2.18 -14.00 9.69
CA LYS A 651 3.17 -13.77 8.62
C LYS A 651 4.46 -13.10 9.07
N LYS A 652 4.42 -12.23 10.08
CA LYS A 652 5.64 -11.53 10.55
C LYS A 652 6.30 -12.21 11.74
N ILE A 653 5.53 -12.91 12.58
CA ILE A 653 6.07 -13.59 13.77
C ILE A 653 6.17 -15.09 13.54
N LEU A 654 5.05 -15.82 13.42
CA LEU A 654 5.07 -17.29 13.38
C LEU A 654 5.89 -17.84 12.21
N PHE A 655 5.62 -17.38 10.98
CA PHE A 655 6.26 -17.89 9.77
C PHE A 655 7.79 -17.63 9.74
N PRO A 656 8.29 -16.39 9.90
CA PRO A 656 9.72 -16.13 9.83
C PRO A 656 10.50 -16.75 10.99
N SER A 657 9.88 -16.85 12.17
CA SER A 657 10.50 -17.53 13.32
C SER A 657 10.74 -19.02 13.06
N LEU A 658 9.74 -19.72 12.54
CA LEU A 658 9.89 -21.14 12.17
C LEU A 658 10.84 -21.33 11.00
N GLN A 659 10.77 -20.47 9.98
CA GLN A 659 11.68 -20.50 8.83
C GLN A 659 13.16 -20.37 9.25
N LYS A 660 13.46 -19.47 10.20
CA LYS A 660 14.81 -19.30 10.75
C LYS A 660 15.29 -20.53 11.53
N LEU A 661 14.41 -21.19 12.30
CA LEU A 661 14.74 -22.42 13.02
C LEU A 661 15.11 -23.56 12.06
N PHE A 662 14.47 -23.62 10.89
CA PHE A 662 14.78 -24.59 9.84
C PHE A 662 16.03 -24.23 8.99
N GLY A 663 16.77 -23.19 9.35
CA GLY A 663 18.04 -22.82 8.70
C GLY A 663 17.90 -22.06 7.39
N PHE A 664 16.69 -21.59 7.05
CA PHE A 664 16.48 -20.74 5.88
C PHE A 664 16.78 -19.27 6.22
N SER A 665 17.48 -18.58 5.33
CA SER A 665 17.64 -17.12 5.37
C SER A 665 16.33 -16.46 4.96
N GLY A 666 15.48 -16.14 5.93
CA GLY A 666 14.15 -15.55 5.72
C GLY A 666 14.08 -14.05 5.99
N GLU A 667 12.86 -13.51 5.83
CA GLU A 667 12.52 -12.12 6.14
C GLU A 667 12.74 -11.78 7.64
N PHE A 668 12.67 -10.48 7.94
CA PHE A 668 12.71 -9.96 9.31
C PHE A 668 11.65 -10.64 10.20
N THR A 669 12.06 -11.07 11.39
CA THR A 669 11.13 -11.64 12.37
C THR A 669 10.60 -10.53 13.25
N GLY A 670 9.27 -10.41 13.36
CA GLY A 670 8.63 -9.45 14.24
C GLY A 670 9.02 -9.62 15.71
N LYS A 671 8.76 -8.60 16.53
CA LYS A 671 9.07 -8.59 17.98
C LYS A 671 8.18 -9.58 18.75
N PHE A 672 8.80 -10.55 19.43
CA PHE A 672 8.18 -11.44 20.42
C PHE A 672 9.24 -11.92 21.43
N ASP A 673 8.83 -12.52 22.55
CA ASP A 673 9.76 -12.99 23.60
C ASP A 673 10.44 -14.30 23.22
N ARG A 674 9.64 -15.36 22.99
CA ARG A 674 10.13 -16.70 22.65
C ARG A 674 9.04 -17.57 22.04
N MET A 675 9.47 -18.67 21.43
CA MET A 675 8.60 -19.72 20.89
C MET A 675 8.82 -21.00 21.68
N ASP A 676 7.75 -21.55 22.25
CA ASP A 676 7.74 -22.78 23.04
C ASP A 676 6.84 -23.84 22.36
N GLY A 677 6.81 -25.05 22.92
CA GLY A 677 5.94 -26.16 22.47
C GLY A 677 6.66 -27.21 21.62
N ASP A 678 5.88 -27.99 20.88
CA ASP A 678 6.33 -29.19 20.14
C ASP A 678 6.89 -28.84 18.76
N ILE A 679 7.74 -27.82 18.70
CA ILE A 679 8.29 -27.25 17.45
C ILE A 679 9.03 -28.31 16.63
N ARG A 680 9.65 -29.29 17.30
CA ARG A 680 10.41 -30.38 16.66
C ARG A 680 9.54 -31.37 15.89
N GLU A 681 8.22 -31.40 16.13
CA GLU A 681 7.31 -32.23 15.36
C GLU A 681 7.11 -31.69 13.95
N VAL A 682 7.30 -30.39 13.71
CA VAL A 682 7.16 -29.78 12.37
C VAL A 682 8.47 -29.97 11.61
N THR A 683 8.43 -30.64 10.47
CA THR A 683 9.61 -30.87 9.62
C THR A 683 9.80 -29.75 8.58
N GLN A 684 8.69 -29.17 8.12
CA GLN A 684 8.68 -28.16 7.09
C GLN A 684 7.53 -27.18 7.31
N ILE A 685 7.72 -25.93 6.89
CA ILE A 685 6.69 -24.90 6.89
C ILE A 685 6.46 -24.38 5.48
N GLU A 686 5.21 -24.26 5.09
CA GLU A 686 4.81 -23.79 3.76
C GLU A 686 3.79 -22.67 3.87
N PHE A 687 4.15 -21.50 3.31
CA PHE A 687 3.26 -20.35 3.25
C PHE A 687 2.63 -20.26 1.87
N VAL A 688 1.34 -20.60 1.79
CA VAL A 688 0.58 -20.65 0.55
C VAL A 688 -0.15 -19.33 0.35
N ASP A 689 0.56 -18.37 -0.25
CA ASP A 689 0.06 -17.02 -0.53
C ASP A 689 -0.63 -16.89 -1.90
N GLN A 690 -1.32 -15.77 -2.06
CA GLN A 690 -1.94 -15.34 -3.32
C GLN A 690 -0.96 -14.68 -4.30
N ASN A 691 0.34 -14.60 -3.95
CA ASN A 691 1.31 -14.03 -4.88
C ASN A 691 1.41 -14.89 -6.14
N PRO A 692 1.60 -14.27 -7.33
CA PRO A 692 1.73 -15.00 -8.58
C PRO A 692 2.78 -16.10 -8.45
N ILE A 693 2.46 -17.29 -8.97
CA ILE A 693 3.32 -18.47 -8.93
C ILE A 693 4.71 -18.16 -9.51
N GLY A 694 4.74 -17.35 -10.57
CA GLY A 694 5.94 -16.76 -11.13
C GLY A 694 5.62 -15.40 -11.74
N LYS A 695 6.59 -14.48 -11.70
CA LYS A 695 6.47 -13.14 -12.31
C LYS A 695 6.62 -13.17 -13.84
N SER A 696 7.14 -14.26 -14.38
CA SER A 696 7.33 -14.43 -15.81
C SER A 696 6.10 -15.11 -16.43
N SER A 697 5.70 -14.61 -17.59
CA SER A 697 4.82 -15.24 -18.59
C SER A 697 5.08 -16.73 -18.86
N ARG A 698 6.28 -17.20 -18.50
CA ARG A 698 6.79 -18.56 -18.69
C ARG A 698 6.34 -19.58 -17.64
N SER A 699 5.79 -19.12 -16.53
CA SER A 699 5.24 -20.01 -15.49
C SER A 699 3.79 -20.32 -15.82
N ASN A 700 3.37 -21.57 -15.70
CA ASN A 700 1.99 -22.01 -15.93
C ASN A 700 1.64 -23.24 -15.08
N PRO A 701 0.35 -23.63 -14.96
CA PRO A 701 -0.05 -24.76 -14.13
C PRO A 701 0.71 -26.06 -14.43
N VAL A 702 0.89 -26.39 -15.71
CA VAL A 702 1.50 -27.66 -16.14
C VAL A 702 3.01 -27.74 -15.85
N THR A 703 3.72 -26.61 -15.91
CA THR A 703 5.13 -26.53 -15.50
C THR A 703 5.28 -26.62 -13.99
N TYR A 704 4.35 -26.03 -13.23
CA TYR A 704 4.42 -26.02 -11.77
C TYR A 704 4.23 -27.41 -11.15
N VAL A 705 3.24 -28.20 -11.61
CA VAL A 705 3.05 -29.59 -11.14
C VAL A 705 4.06 -30.57 -11.76
N LYS A 706 4.99 -30.08 -12.58
CA LYS A 706 6.00 -30.85 -13.32
C LYS A 706 5.41 -31.91 -14.25
N ALA A 707 4.18 -31.70 -14.74
CA ALA A 707 3.57 -32.57 -15.75
C ALA A 707 4.14 -32.27 -17.14
N TYR A 708 4.61 -31.04 -17.38
CA TYR A 708 5.09 -30.62 -18.69
C TYR A 708 6.30 -31.41 -19.18
N ASP A 709 7.19 -31.84 -18.28
CA ASP A 709 8.36 -32.65 -18.63
C ASP A 709 7.95 -33.99 -19.25
N LEU A 710 6.90 -34.61 -18.72
CA LEU A 710 6.35 -35.86 -19.25
C LEU A 710 5.72 -35.64 -20.63
N ILE A 711 5.01 -34.52 -20.83
CA ILE A 711 4.41 -34.16 -22.12
C ILE A 711 5.52 -33.91 -23.16
N ARG A 712 6.58 -33.17 -22.81
CA ARG A 712 7.70 -32.89 -23.73
C ARG A 712 8.44 -34.17 -24.14
N ASN A 713 8.61 -35.11 -23.22
CA ASN A 713 9.18 -36.41 -23.52
C ASN A 713 8.29 -37.20 -24.47
N LEU A 714 6.96 -37.21 -24.24
CA LEU A 714 6.00 -37.86 -25.12
C LEU A 714 6.07 -37.32 -26.57
N TYR A 715 6.23 -36.01 -26.75
CA TYR A 715 6.37 -35.42 -28.09
C TYR A 715 7.72 -35.71 -28.74
N ALA A 716 8.80 -35.79 -27.96
CA ALA A 716 10.13 -36.18 -28.47
C ALA A 716 10.16 -37.65 -28.96
N GLU A 717 9.28 -38.51 -28.44
CA GLU A 717 9.19 -39.92 -28.83
C GLU A 717 8.42 -40.17 -30.12
N GLN A 718 7.71 -39.18 -30.67
CA GLN A 718 6.92 -39.32 -31.90
C GLN A 718 7.80 -39.61 -33.13
N GLY A 719 7.23 -40.31 -34.12
CA GLY A 719 7.97 -40.73 -35.33
C GLY A 719 8.63 -39.55 -36.07
N LEU A 720 7.89 -38.45 -36.25
CA LEU A 720 8.40 -37.24 -36.91
C LEU A 720 9.50 -36.55 -36.08
N SER A 721 9.40 -36.58 -34.76
CA SER A 721 10.42 -36.03 -33.86
C SER A 721 11.72 -36.83 -33.93
N LYS A 722 11.62 -38.17 -33.98
CA LYS A 722 12.78 -39.05 -34.11
C LYS A 722 13.48 -38.87 -35.46
N SER A 723 12.75 -38.73 -36.56
CA SER A 723 13.34 -38.50 -37.88
C SER A 723 14.04 -37.15 -38.00
N ARG A 724 13.52 -36.12 -37.31
CA ARG A 724 14.10 -34.75 -37.29
C ARG A 724 15.06 -34.50 -36.13
N ALA A 725 15.37 -35.51 -35.32
CA ALA A 725 16.21 -35.42 -34.13
C ALA A 725 15.76 -34.36 -33.10
N TYR A 726 14.46 -34.11 -33.00
CA TYR A 726 13.90 -33.19 -32.01
C TYR A 726 13.96 -33.80 -30.61
N LYS A 727 14.63 -33.09 -29.70
CA LYS A 727 14.74 -33.40 -28.27
C LYS A 727 13.59 -32.76 -27.46
N PRO A 728 13.31 -33.20 -26.22
CA PRO A 728 12.31 -32.58 -25.34
C PRO A 728 12.49 -31.06 -25.13
N GLY A 729 13.70 -30.53 -25.31
CA GLY A 729 13.97 -29.09 -25.29
C GLY A 729 13.28 -28.31 -26.41
N HIS A 730 13.08 -28.90 -27.60
CA HIS A 730 12.42 -28.24 -28.74
C HIS A 730 10.92 -28.04 -28.49
N PHE A 731 10.31 -28.89 -27.67
CA PHE A 731 8.91 -28.76 -27.25
C PHE A 731 8.75 -27.88 -26.01
N SER A 732 9.76 -27.07 -25.67
CA SER A 732 9.70 -26.12 -24.56
C SER A 732 9.65 -24.70 -25.09
N PHE A 733 8.61 -23.94 -24.72
CA PHE A 733 8.54 -22.51 -25.04
C PHE A 733 9.58 -21.67 -24.27
N ASN A 734 10.24 -22.26 -23.26
CA ASN A 734 11.24 -21.59 -22.42
C ASN A 734 12.68 -21.67 -22.96
N VAL A 735 12.93 -22.54 -23.93
CA VAL A 735 14.28 -22.85 -24.42
C VAL A 735 14.39 -22.49 -25.89
N GLU A 736 15.55 -21.97 -26.29
CA GLU A 736 15.86 -21.70 -27.70
C GLU A 736 15.93 -23.01 -28.50
N GLY A 737 15.48 -22.96 -29.76
CA GLY A 737 15.34 -24.15 -30.60
C GLY A 737 13.97 -24.18 -31.25
N GLY A 738 12.93 -24.56 -30.50
CA GLY A 738 11.56 -24.73 -31.03
C GLY A 738 10.56 -23.63 -30.71
N ARG A 739 10.88 -22.69 -29.81
CA ARG A 739 10.03 -21.53 -29.50
C ARG A 739 10.05 -20.49 -30.63
N CYS A 740 9.01 -19.67 -30.73
CA CYS A 740 8.99 -18.51 -31.63
C CYS A 740 10.02 -17.46 -31.18
N GLU A 741 10.84 -16.96 -32.11
CA GLU A 741 11.90 -15.98 -31.82
C GLU A 741 11.38 -14.55 -31.63
N MET A 742 10.24 -14.20 -32.23
CA MET A 742 9.68 -12.84 -32.13
C MET A 742 9.13 -12.55 -30.74
N CYS A 743 8.32 -13.46 -30.20
CA CYS A 743 7.77 -13.35 -28.84
C CYS A 743 8.59 -14.11 -27.80
N GLN A 744 9.72 -14.71 -28.18
CA GLN A 744 10.57 -15.50 -27.28
C GLN A 744 9.80 -16.55 -26.44
N GLY A 745 8.78 -17.16 -27.07
CA GLY A 745 7.92 -18.18 -26.48
C GLY A 745 6.72 -17.67 -25.65
N GLU A 746 6.50 -16.36 -25.53
CA GLU A 746 5.37 -15.82 -24.76
C GLU A 746 4.03 -15.93 -25.51
N GLY A 747 4.06 -15.82 -26.84
CA GLY A 747 2.86 -15.77 -27.69
C GLY A 747 2.26 -14.37 -27.83
N ILE A 748 2.66 -13.42 -26.98
CA ILE A 748 2.28 -12.01 -27.02
C ILE A 748 3.53 -11.13 -27.15
N VAL A 749 3.33 -9.88 -27.58
CA VAL A 749 4.33 -8.82 -27.62
C VAL A 749 3.80 -7.63 -26.83
N THR A 750 4.56 -7.17 -25.85
CA THR A 750 4.20 -6.02 -25.02
C THR A 750 4.72 -4.73 -25.66
N VAL A 751 3.82 -3.78 -25.89
CA VAL A 751 4.13 -2.44 -26.40
C VAL A 751 4.02 -1.47 -25.24
N GLU A 752 5.14 -0.86 -24.86
CA GLU A 752 5.19 0.13 -23.79
C GLU A 752 4.48 1.43 -24.22
N MET A 753 3.52 1.88 -23.40
CA MET A 753 2.76 3.11 -23.65
C MET A 753 3.18 4.21 -22.67
N GLN A 754 3.28 5.46 -23.13
CA GLN A 754 3.78 6.56 -22.29
C GLN A 754 2.79 7.02 -21.21
N PHE A 755 1.49 7.00 -21.50
CA PHE A 755 0.44 7.56 -20.62
C PHE A 755 -0.62 6.55 -20.21
N MET A 756 -0.48 5.30 -20.65
CA MET A 756 -1.45 4.23 -20.44
C MET A 756 -0.74 2.98 -19.94
N ALA A 757 -1.51 2.00 -19.47
CA ALA A 757 -0.96 0.68 -19.22
C ALA A 757 -0.40 0.09 -20.52
N ASP A 758 0.68 -0.67 -20.40
CA ASP A 758 1.29 -1.38 -21.53
C ASP A 758 0.25 -2.26 -22.22
N VAL A 759 0.29 -2.28 -23.55
CA VAL A 759 -0.65 -3.05 -24.36
C VAL A 759 -0.01 -4.36 -24.76
N HIS A 760 -0.69 -5.48 -24.52
CA HIS A 760 -0.26 -6.80 -24.94
C HIS A 760 -0.96 -7.16 -26.25
N LEU A 761 -0.19 -7.38 -27.31
CA LEU A 761 -0.70 -7.75 -28.64
C LEU A 761 -0.34 -9.21 -28.94
N THR A 762 -1.23 -9.92 -29.61
CA THR A 762 -0.95 -11.27 -30.12
C THR A 762 0.23 -11.24 -31.09
N CYS A 763 1.19 -12.15 -30.93
CA CYS A 763 2.38 -12.18 -31.78
C CYS A 763 2.03 -12.59 -33.21
N GLU A 764 2.28 -11.70 -34.18
CA GLU A 764 1.99 -11.93 -35.61
C GLU A 764 2.79 -13.09 -36.22
N ALA A 765 4.01 -13.36 -35.74
CA ALA A 765 4.85 -14.42 -36.31
C ALA A 765 4.36 -15.84 -35.97
N CYS A 766 3.70 -16.04 -34.83
CA CYS A 766 3.20 -17.35 -34.39
C CYS A 766 1.69 -17.40 -34.17
N ASN A 767 0.98 -16.29 -34.36
CA ASN A 767 -0.44 -16.11 -34.04
C ASN A 767 -0.77 -16.65 -32.64
N GLY A 768 0.04 -16.30 -31.64
CA GLY A 768 -0.14 -16.73 -30.25
C GLY A 768 0.32 -18.15 -29.92
N LYS A 769 0.70 -18.99 -30.90
CA LYS A 769 1.02 -20.42 -30.69
C LYS A 769 2.35 -20.71 -30.00
N ARG A 770 3.18 -19.70 -29.71
CA ARG A 770 4.47 -19.79 -28.98
C ARG A 770 5.60 -20.59 -29.62
N PHE A 771 5.33 -21.43 -30.62
CA PHE A 771 6.32 -22.30 -31.27
C PHE A 771 6.53 -21.96 -32.74
N LYS A 772 7.63 -22.45 -33.30
CA LYS A 772 7.89 -22.46 -34.76
C LYS A 772 6.93 -23.44 -35.46
N GLN A 773 6.59 -23.15 -36.71
CA GLN A 773 5.65 -23.96 -37.48
C GLN A 773 6.10 -25.43 -37.61
N GLU A 774 7.40 -25.67 -37.77
CA GLU A 774 7.99 -27.03 -37.87
C GLU A 774 7.77 -27.90 -36.61
N ILE A 775 7.64 -27.28 -35.43
CA ILE A 775 7.37 -27.97 -34.17
C ILE A 775 5.89 -28.32 -34.06
N LEU A 776 5.01 -27.46 -34.58
CA LEU A 776 3.56 -27.67 -34.59
C LEU A 776 3.12 -28.79 -35.53
N GLU A 777 3.97 -29.19 -36.48
CA GLU A 777 3.74 -30.35 -37.35
C GLU A 777 3.79 -31.69 -36.59
N VAL A 778 4.52 -31.74 -35.46
CA VAL A 778 4.55 -32.93 -34.61
C VAL A 778 3.25 -33.03 -33.85
N LYS A 779 2.52 -34.13 -34.06
CA LYS A 779 1.22 -34.38 -33.43
C LYS A 779 1.23 -35.65 -32.60
N TYR A 780 0.43 -35.65 -31.54
CA TYR A 780 0.03 -36.81 -30.75
C TYR A 780 -1.49 -36.85 -30.71
N ASN A 781 -2.11 -37.96 -31.15
CA ASN A 781 -3.57 -38.08 -31.35
C ASN A 781 -4.17 -36.84 -32.05
N ASP A 782 -3.60 -36.48 -33.21
CA ASP A 782 -3.96 -35.32 -34.05
C ASP A 782 -3.81 -33.92 -33.46
N LYS A 783 -3.26 -33.80 -32.24
CA LYS A 783 -3.04 -32.52 -31.54
C LYS A 783 -1.56 -32.16 -31.49
N SER A 784 -1.22 -30.91 -31.82
CA SER A 784 0.13 -30.35 -31.64
C SER A 784 0.40 -29.98 -30.19
N ILE A 785 1.66 -29.70 -29.85
CA ILE A 785 2.03 -29.28 -28.49
C ILE A 785 1.31 -27.98 -28.06
N SER A 786 1.04 -27.06 -29.01
CA SER A 786 0.28 -25.85 -28.73
C SER A 786 -1.17 -26.18 -28.40
N ASP A 787 -1.78 -27.13 -29.13
CA ASP A 787 -3.17 -27.53 -28.88
C ASP A 787 -3.32 -28.21 -27.51
N ILE A 788 -2.31 -28.96 -27.05
CA ILE A 788 -2.30 -29.55 -25.69
C ILE A 788 -2.21 -28.46 -24.62
N LEU A 789 -1.36 -27.44 -24.82
CA LEU A 789 -1.25 -26.33 -23.88
C LEU A 789 -2.53 -25.50 -23.82
N ASP A 790 -3.32 -25.49 -24.88
CA ASP A 790 -4.61 -24.80 -24.97
C ASP A 790 -5.79 -25.67 -24.48
N MET A 791 -5.58 -26.93 -24.10
CA MET A 791 -6.62 -27.74 -23.45
C MET A 791 -6.83 -27.29 -22.01
N THR A 792 -8.09 -27.36 -21.57
CA THR A 792 -8.42 -27.27 -20.15
C THR A 792 -7.89 -28.50 -19.39
N ILE A 793 -7.68 -28.36 -18.08
CA ILE A 793 -7.24 -29.47 -17.23
C ILE A 793 -8.21 -30.64 -17.31
N GLU A 794 -9.53 -30.39 -17.30
CA GLU A 794 -10.56 -31.42 -17.40
C GLU A 794 -10.51 -32.17 -18.75
N GLU A 795 -10.37 -31.44 -19.87
CA GLU A 795 -10.19 -32.05 -21.19
C GLU A 795 -8.91 -32.88 -21.24
N SER A 796 -7.82 -32.38 -20.63
CA SER A 796 -6.53 -33.06 -20.62
C SER A 796 -6.57 -34.39 -19.85
N LEU A 797 -7.30 -34.45 -18.73
CA LEU A 797 -7.51 -35.69 -17.98
C LEU A 797 -8.22 -36.73 -18.84
N THR A 798 -9.17 -36.29 -19.66
CA THR A 798 -9.86 -37.17 -20.60
C THR A 798 -8.97 -37.59 -21.78
N PHE A 799 -8.15 -36.68 -22.28
CA PHE A 799 -7.24 -36.94 -23.39
C PHE A 799 -6.09 -37.88 -23.02
N PHE A 800 -5.60 -37.80 -21.79
CA PHE A 800 -4.47 -38.61 -21.29
C PHE A 800 -4.89 -39.83 -20.46
N LYS A 801 -6.13 -40.32 -20.62
CA LYS A 801 -6.68 -41.49 -19.89
C LYS A 801 -5.75 -42.71 -19.87
N ASP A 802 -4.99 -42.93 -20.94
CA ASP A 802 -4.07 -44.08 -21.07
C ASP A 802 -2.67 -43.85 -20.46
N LYS A 803 -2.43 -42.70 -19.80
CA LYS A 803 -1.13 -42.30 -19.23
C LYS A 803 -1.25 -42.04 -17.73
N PRO A 804 -1.17 -43.08 -16.87
CA PRO A 804 -1.45 -42.96 -15.44
C PRO A 804 -0.53 -41.97 -14.71
N LYS A 805 0.77 -41.95 -15.04
CA LYS A 805 1.73 -40.99 -14.44
C LYS A 805 1.42 -39.52 -14.74
N LEU A 806 0.74 -39.24 -15.85
CA LEU A 806 0.33 -37.88 -16.19
C LEU A 806 -0.94 -37.49 -15.43
N ILE A 807 -1.91 -38.41 -15.38
CA ILE A 807 -3.16 -38.24 -14.62
C ILE A 807 -2.85 -37.99 -13.15
N GLU A 808 -1.94 -38.76 -12.54
CA GLU A 808 -1.52 -38.58 -11.15
C GLU A 808 -1.03 -37.15 -10.86
N LYS A 809 -0.38 -36.50 -11.83
CA LYS A 809 0.09 -35.11 -11.70
C LYS A 809 -0.96 -34.05 -12.01
N LEU A 810 -1.94 -34.36 -12.87
CA LEU A 810 -2.97 -33.41 -13.32
C LEU A 810 -4.24 -33.47 -12.48
N GLN A 811 -4.61 -34.64 -11.95
CA GLN A 811 -5.82 -34.86 -11.16
C GLN A 811 -5.92 -33.90 -9.96
N PRO A 812 -4.84 -33.66 -9.18
CA PRO A 812 -4.91 -32.71 -8.07
C PRO A 812 -5.32 -31.29 -8.48
N LEU A 813 -5.03 -30.85 -9.72
CA LEU A 813 -5.47 -29.53 -10.22
C LEU A 813 -6.98 -29.49 -10.41
N SER A 814 -7.59 -30.58 -10.86
CA SER A 814 -9.05 -30.69 -10.99
C SER A 814 -9.71 -30.77 -9.61
N ASP A 815 -9.13 -31.53 -8.68
CA ASP A 815 -9.66 -31.73 -7.33
C ASP A 815 -9.75 -30.42 -6.53
N VAL A 816 -8.77 -29.52 -6.71
CA VAL A 816 -8.81 -28.16 -6.12
C VAL A 816 -9.74 -27.18 -6.87
N GLY A 817 -10.46 -27.64 -7.89
CA GLY A 817 -11.45 -26.87 -8.63
C GLY A 817 -10.90 -26.06 -9.82
N LEU A 818 -9.70 -26.36 -10.33
CA LEU A 818 -9.12 -25.68 -11.50
C LEU A 818 -9.34 -26.42 -12.82
N GLY A 819 -10.35 -27.29 -12.91
CA GLY A 819 -10.64 -28.07 -14.13
C GLY A 819 -10.79 -27.23 -15.40
N TYR A 820 -11.28 -25.99 -15.26
CA TYR A 820 -11.50 -25.05 -16.36
C TYR A 820 -10.24 -24.30 -16.84
N VAL A 821 -9.15 -24.30 -16.08
CA VAL A 821 -7.93 -23.56 -16.42
C VAL A 821 -7.18 -24.29 -17.53
N HIS A 822 -6.63 -23.54 -18.50
CA HIS A 822 -5.82 -24.12 -19.56
C HIS A 822 -4.43 -24.53 -19.06
N LEU A 823 -3.91 -25.67 -19.53
CA LEU A 823 -2.61 -26.19 -19.09
C LEU A 823 -1.46 -25.17 -19.25
N GLY A 824 -1.46 -24.45 -20.37
CA GLY A 824 -0.46 -23.46 -20.76
C GLY A 824 -0.79 -22.02 -20.39
N GLN A 825 -1.87 -21.78 -19.64
CA GLN A 825 -2.28 -20.42 -19.22
C GLN A 825 -1.16 -19.75 -18.42
N SER A 826 -0.88 -18.48 -18.74
CA SER A 826 0.18 -17.73 -18.04
C SER A 826 -0.16 -17.59 -16.56
N SER A 827 0.82 -17.76 -15.68
CA SER A 827 0.64 -17.51 -14.24
C SER A 827 0.32 -16.06 -13.92
N SER A 828 0.64 -15.12 -14.82
CA SER A 828 0.30 -13.70 -14.68
C SER A 828 -1.17 -13.41 -14.95
N SER A 829 -1.87 -14.28 -15.70
CA SER A 829 -3.31 -14.15 -15.97
C SER A 829 -4.17 -15.02 -15.06
N LEU A 830 -3.56 -15.77 -14.14
CA LEU A 830 -4.29 -16.45 -13.07
C LEU A 830 -4.61 -15.43 -11.98
N SER A 831 -5.83 -15.52 -11.44
CA SER A 831 -6.20 -14.82 -10.20
C SER A 831 -5.35 -15.31 -9.02
N GLY A 832 -5.28 -14.50 -7.96
CA GLY A 832 -4.54 -14.86 -6.74
C GLY A 832 -5.02 -16.19 -6.13
N GLY A 833 -6.34 -16.42 -6.12
CA GLY A 833 -6.94 -17.67 -5.65
C GLY A 833 -6.67 -18.87 -6.56
N GLU A 834 -6.61 -18.69 -7.88
CA GLU A 834 -6.17 -19.76 -8.80
C GLU A 834 -4.70 -20.11 -8.59
N ALA A 835 -3.84 -19.11 -8.47
CA ALA A 835 -2.42 -19.29 -8.20
C ALA A 835 -2.19 -20.08 -6.90
N GLN A 836 -2.95 -19.76 -5.85
CA GLN A 836 -2.91 -20.46 -4.57
C GLN A 836 -3.36 -21.93 -4.70
N ARG A 837 -4.44 -22.19 -5.44
CA ARG A 837 -4.94 -23.56 -5.69
C ARG A 837 -3.96 -24.41 -6.50
N VAL A 838 -3.23 -23.84 -7.46
CA VAL A 838 -2.15 -24.56 -8.16
C VAL A 838 -1.04 -24.98 -7.19
N LYS A 839 -0.66 -24.11 -6.24
CA LYS A 839 0.30 -24.45 -5.18
C LYS A 839 -0.22 -25.62 -4.34
N LEU A 840 -1.48 -25.54 -3.89
CA LEU A 840 -2.15 -26.58 -3.12
C LEU A 840 -2.15 -27.94 -3.83
N ALA A 841 -2.51 -27.96 -5.12
CA ALA A 841 -2.51 -29.17 -5.95
C ALA A 841 -1.13 -29.85 -5.99
N SER A 842 -0.04 -29.08 -6.02
CA SER A 842 1.31 -29.64 -6.04
C SER A 842 1.68 -30.42 -4.77
N PHE A 843 1.07 -30.09 -3.62
CA PHE A 843 1.27 -30.82 -2.36
C PHE A 843 0.34 -32.02 -2.22
N LEU A 844 -0.91 -31.91 -2.72
CA LEU A 844 -1.86 -33.03 -2.73
C LEU A 844 -1.35 -34.21 -3.58
N GLY A 845 -0.69 -33.90 -4.70
CA GLY A 845 -0.08 -34.90 -5.61
C GLY A 845 1.23 -35.54 -5.12
N LYS A 846 1.74 -35.19 -3.93
CA LYS A 846 2.88 -35.90 -3.33
C LYS A 846 2.37 -37.15 -2.58
N SER A 847 3.00 -38.29 -2.86
CA SER A 847 2.67 -39.56 -2.23
C SER A 847 3.07 -39.58 -0.75
N PRO A 848 2.21 -40.08 0.15
CA PRO A 848 2.49 -40.12 1.59
C PRO A 848 3.63 -41.08 1.97
N GLU A 849 4.02 -41.99 1.07
CA GLU A 849 5.09 -42.98 1.31
C GLU A 849 6.50 -42.39 1.21
N GLU A 850 6.67 -41.17 0.69
CA GLU A 850 8.01 -40.62 0.43
C GLU A 850 8.66 -39.88 1.59
N ASN A 851 7.95 -39.51 2.67
CA ASN A 851 8.57 -39.09 3.94
C ASN A 851 7.54 -38.97 5.07
N ASN A 852 7.94 -39.35 6.29
CA ASN A 852 7.22 -39.13 7.57
C ASN A 852 7.27 -37.63 7.97
N GLU A 853 6.99 -36.75 7.02
CA GLU A 853 7.10 -35.30 7.12
C GLU A 853 5.78 -34.69 7.61
N HIS A 854 5.83 -33.98 8.74
CA HIS A 854 4.73 -33.18 9.23
C HIS A 854 4.93 -31.73 8.79
N ILE A 855 4.15 -31.32 7.80
CA ILE A 855 4.22 -29.98 7.22
C ILE A 855 3.21 -29.07 7.91
N LEU A 856 3.65 -27.88 8.32
CA LEU A 856 2.76 -26.80 8.77
C LEU A 856 2.43 -25.90 7.58
N PHE A 857 1.18 -25.96 7.13
CA PHE A 857 0.67 -25.08 6.08
C PHE A 857 0.05 -23.82 6.68
N LEU A 858 0.42 -22.68 6.12
CA LEU A 858 -0.13 -21.38 6.45
C LEU A 858 -0.83 -20.82 5.21
N PHE A 859 -2.13 -20.53 5.30
CA PHE A 859 -2.88 -19.87 4.24
C PHE A 859 -3.30 -18.47 4.67
N ASP A 860 -3.24 -17.55 3.72
CA ASP A 860 -3.73 -16.18 3.89
C ASP A 860 -4.95 -15.97 3.01
N GLU A 861 -6.10 -15.77 3.66
CA GLU A 861 -7.41 -15.49 3.04
C GLU A 861 -7.70 -16.36 1.80
N PRO A 862 -7.67 -17.71 1.92
CA PRO A 862 -7.75 -18.58 0.75
C PRO A 862 -9.13 -18.62 0.08
N THR A 863 -10.14 -18.04 0.72
CA THR A 863 -11.51 -17.91 0.20
C THR A 863 -11.73 -16.65 -0.63
N THR A 864 -10.71 -15.79 -0.80
CA THR A 864 -10.77 -14.63 -1.69
C THR A 864 -11.19 -15.05 -3.10
N GLY A 865 -12.24 -14.41 -3.63
CA GLY A 865 -12.79 -14.68 -4.96
C GLY A 865 -13.37 -16.04 -5.22
N LEU A 866 -13.73 -16.76 -4.16
CA LEU A 866 -14.41 -18.04 -4.27
C LEU A 866 -15.90 -17.90 -4.00
N HIS A 867 -16.70 -18.44 -4.93
CA HIS A 867 -18.12 -18.66 -4.70
C HIS A 867 -18.32 -19.74 -3.62
N PHE A 868 -19.49 -19.77 -2.96
CA PHE A 868 -19.83 -20.72 -1.89
C PHE A 868 -19.50 -22.19 -2.23
N HIS A 869 -19.78 -22.59 -3.47
CA HIS A 869 -19.46 -23.94 -3.94
C HIS A 869 -17.95 -24.21 -4.05
N ASP A 870 -17.17 -23.22 -4.44
CA ASP A 870 -15.72 -23.33 -4.56
C ASP A 870 -15.06 -23.35 -3.17
N ILE A 871 -15.62 -22.61 -2.20
CA ILE A 871 -15.21 -22.67 -0.78
C ILE A 871 -15.35 -24.10 -0.25
N ARG A 872 -16.42 -24.82 -0.62
CA ARG A 872 -16.60 -26.23 -0.25
C ARG A 872 -15.45 -27.10 -0.77
N LYS A 873 -15.11 -27.00 -2.07
CA LYS A 873 -14.01 -27.77 -2.67
C LYS A 873 -12.66 -27.46 -2.04
N LEU A 874 -12.43 -26.18 -1.71
CA LEU A 874 -11.23 -25.74 -1.00
C LEU A 874 -11.17 -26.35 0.40
N LEU A 875 -12.29 -26.34 1.14
CA LEU A 875 -12.37 -26.99 2.46
C LEU A 875 -12.07 -28.49 2.35
N ASP A 876 -12.63 -29.19 1.37
CA ASP A 876 -12.34 -30.62 1.14
C ASP A 876 -10.83 -30.85 0.92
N SER A 877 -10.18 -29.97 0.17
CA SER A 877 -8.72 -30.01 -0.06
C SER A 877 -7.90 -29.74 1.20
N ILE A 878 -8.30 -28.76 2.02
CA ILE A 878 -7.66 -28.46 3.32
C ILE A 878 -7.83 -29.65 4.27
N GLN A 879 -9.03 -30.22 4.34
CA GLN A 879 -9.31 -31.39 5.18
C GLN A 879 -8.47 -32.60 4.72
N ALA A 880 -8.27 -32.79 3.42
CA ALA A 880 -7.39 -33.83 2.90
C ALA A 880 -5.93 -33.66 3.36
N LEU A 881 -5.40 -32.44 3.42
CA LEU A 881 -4.06 -32.18 3.97
C LEU A 881 -3.97 -32.54 5.45
N VAL A 882 -4.96 -32.12 6.25
CA VAL A 882 -4.99 -32.41 7.69
C VAL A 882 -5.13 -33.92 7.94
N ASN A 883 -5.94 -34.62 7.14
CA ASN A 883 -6.12 -36.07 7.23
C ASN A 883 -4.84 -36.85 6.87
N LYS A 884 -3.92 -36.28 6.08
CA LYS A 884 -2.58 -36.83 5.85
C LYS A 884 -1.62 -36.64 7.04
N GLY A 885 -2.08 -36.03 8.14
CA GLY A 885 -1.29 -35.77 9.34
C GLY A 885 -0.65 -34.37 9.39
N ASN A 886 -0.97 -33.48 8.45
CA ASN A 886 -0.43 -32.12 8.43
C ASN A 886 -1.19 -31.17 9.36
N SER A 887 -0.58 -30.03 9.68
CA SER A 887 -1.23 -28.93 10.39
C SER A 887 -1.58 -27.82 9.42
N VAL A 888 -2.78 -27.23 9.53
CA VAL A 888 -3.20 -26.12 8.67
C VAL A 888 -3.66 -24.95 9.52
N ILE A 889 -3.02 -23.79 9.34
CA ILE A 889 -3.44 -22.52 9.93
C ILE A 889 -3.89 -21.59 8.80
N VAL A 890 -5.07 -21.01 8.95
CA VAL A 890 -5.63 -20.10 7.95
C VAL A 890 -5.97 -18.77 8.59
N ILE A 891 -5.52 -17.67 7.99
CA ILE A 891 -6.06 -16.35 8.31
C ILE A 891 -7.37 -16.20 7.53
N GLU A 892 -8.50 -16.05 8.22
CA GLU A 892 -9.76 -15.79 7.53
C GLU A 892 -10.83 -14.95 8.24
N HIS A 893 -11.75 -14.44 7.43
CA HIS A 893 -12.92 -13.67 7.82
C HIS A 893 -14.26 -14.32 7.42
N ASN A 894 -14.26 -15.27 6.49
CA ASN A 894 -15.44 -15.92 5.95
C ASN A 894 -16.01 -16.92 6.95
N MET A 895 -17.29 -16.72 7.31
CA MET A 895 -17.97 -17.52 8.32
C MET A 895 -18.16 -18.99 7.91
N GLU A 896 -18.25 -19.29 6.61
CA GLU A 896 -18.35 -20.67 6.11
C GLU A 896 -17.05 -21.46 6.34
N MET A 897 -15.90 -20.79 6.31
CA MET A 897 -14.62 -21.41 6.65
C MET A 897 -14.42 -21.49 8.17
N ILE A 898 -14.74 -20.40 8.90
CA ILE A 898 -14.59 -20.33 10.35
C ILE A 898 -15.45 -21.39 11.07
N LYS A 899 -16.69 -21.62 10.62
CA LYS A 899 -17.56 -22.65 11.23
C LYS A 899 -17.02 -24.08 11.07
N CYS A 900 -16.18 -24.32 10.07
CA CYS A 900 -15.56 -25.61 9.80
C CYS A 900 -14.22 -25.81 10.54
N ALA A 901 -13.70 -24.79 11.23
CA ALA A 901 -12.43 -24.84 11.95
C ALA A 901 -12.47 -25.79 13.15
N ASP A 902 -11.41 -26.57 13.38
CA ASP A 902 -11.25 -27.33 14.61
C ASP A 902 -10.96 -26.39 15.80
N TRP A 903 -10.22 -25.31 15.56
CA TRP A 903 -9.84 -24.30 16.55
C TRP A 903 -9.86 -22.89 15.95
N ILE A 904 -10.27 -21.89 16.75
CA ILE A 904 -10.32 -20.48 16.38
C ILE A 904 -9.42 -19.67 17.32
N ILE A 905 -8.68 -18.72 16.75
CA ILE A 905 -7.97 -17.66 17.48
C ILE A 905 -8.51 -16.31 16.96
N ASP A 906 -9.23 -15.56 17.80
CA ASP A 906 -9.85 -14.27 17.44
C ASP A 906 -9.02 -13.10 17.99
N ILE A 907 -8.57 -12.20 17.10
CA ILE A 907 -7.74 -11.04 17.45
C ILE A 907 -8.53 -9.73 17.26
N GLY A 908 -8.49 -8.84 18.24
CA GLY A 908 -9.09 -7.50 18.17
C GLY A 908 -9.00 -6.78 19.51
N PRO A 909 -10.07 -6.12 20.01
CA PRO A 909 -11.44 -6.04 19.47
C PRO A 909 -11.59 -5.17 18.21
N GLU A 910 -10.75 -4.16 18.03
CA GLU A 910 -10.77 -3.27 16.86
C GLU A 910 -9.52 -3.47 15.98
N GLY A 911 -9.37 -2.64 14.94
CA GLY A 911 -8.15 -2.53 14.14
C GLY A 911 -7.18 -1.47 14.66
N GLY A 912 -5.91 -1.54 14.24
CA GLY A 912 -4.89 -0.55 14.61
C GLY A 912 -4.59 -0.54 16.11
N ASN A 913 -4.44 0.66 16.69
CA ASN A 913 -4.13 0.82 18.12
C ASN A 913 -5.20 0.26 19.07
N GLY A 914 -6.46 0.17 18.61
CA GLY A 914 -7.56 -0.44 19.36
C GLY A 914 -7.58 -1.97 19.31
N GLY A 915 -6.74 -2.59 18.48
CA GLY A 915 -6.63 -4.04 18.32
C GLY A 915 -5.44 -4.65 19.05
N GLY A 916 -5.03 -5.84 18.61
CA GLY A 916 -3.80 -6.49 19.05
C GLY A 916 -3.90 -7.37 20.29
N ASP A 917 -5.10 -7.57 20.83
CA ASP A 917 -5.39 -8.48 21.93
C ASP A 917 -6.06 -9.76 21.42
N VAL A 918 -5.85 -10.88 22.14
CA VAL A 918 -6.57 -12.13 21.91
C VAL A 918 -7.93 -12.04 22.60
N ILE A 919 -9.01 -12.05 21.83
CA ILE A 919 -10.38 -11.97 22.35
C ILE A 919 -10.86 -13.35 22.79
N PHE A 920 -10.51 -14.37 22.02
CA PHE A 920 -11.01 -15.74 22.20
C PHE A 920 -10.05 -16.75 21.58
N GLU A 921 -9.87 -17.88 22.28
CA GLU A 921 -9.24 -19.11 21.76
C GLU A 921 -10.12 -20.29 22.14
N GLY A 922 -10.48 -21.14 21.18
CA GLY A 922 -11.40 -22.25 21.44
C GLY A 922 -12.05 -22.82 20.19
N THR A 923 -13.04 -23.67 20.41
CA THR A 923 -13.89 -24.21 19.32
C THR A 923 -14.94 -23.19 18.85
N PRO A 924 -15.45 -23.31 17.61
CA PRO A 924 -16.58 -22.48 17.12
C PRO A 924 -17.80 -22.46 18.05
N GLU A 925 -18.14 -23.59 18.68
CA GLU A 925 -19.27 -23.72 19.62
C GLU A 925 -19.03 -23.00 20.96
N GLU A 926 -17.77 -22.91 21.39
CA GLU A 926 -17.38 -22.12 22.55
C GLU A 926 -17.39 -20.62 22.22
N MET A 927 -17.00 -20.25 21.00
CA MET A 927 -16.95 -18.87 20.54
C MET A 927 -18.33 -18.21 20.58
N ILE A 928 -19.39 -18.89 20.13
CA ILE A 928 -20.75 -18.31 20.11
C ILE A 928 -21.30 -18.00 21.52
N LYS A 929 -20.75 -18.66 22.56
CA LYS A 929 -21.05 -18.41 23.97
C LYS A 929 -20.27 -17.19 24.49
N CYS A 930 -19.17 -16.83 23.85
CA CYS A 930 -18.43 -15.61 24.15
C CYS A 930 -19.28 -14.39 23.79
N LYS A 931 -19.38 -13.44 24.73
CA LYS A 931 -20.02 -12.14 24.51
C LYS A 931 -19.05 -11.08 23.96
N LYS A 932 -17.75 -11.39 23.94
CA LYS A 932 -16.68 -10.49 23.49
C LYS A 932 -16.31 -10.85 22.04
N GLY A 933 -16.13 -9.82 21.21
CA GLY A 933 -15.72 -9.98 19.80
C GLY A 933 -16.88 -9.93 18.81
N TYR A 934 -16.61 -9.37 17.63
CA TYR A 934 -17.60 -9.23 16.56
C TYR A 934 -17.89 -10.55 15.85
N THR A 935 -16.87 -11.38 15.67
CA THR A 935 -16.94 -12.67 14.97
C THR A 935 -18.00 -13.60 15.57
N ALA A 936 -18.10 -13.66 16.91
CA ALA A 936 -19.08 -14.49 17.61
C ALA A 936 -20.55 -14.15 17.27
N LYS A 937 -20.84 -12.89 16.94
CA LYS A 937 -22.19 -12.45 16.54
C LYS A 937 -22.59 -13.07 15.20
N TYR A 938 -21.72 -12.96 14.20
CA TYR A 938 -21.97 -13.44 12.84
C TYR A 938 -21.88 -14.98 12.75
N LEU A 939 -20.94 -15.59 13.48
CA LEU A 939 -20.81 -17.05 13.52
C LEU A 939 -22.06 -17.74 14.08
N ARG A 940 -22.77 -17.08 15.02
CA ARG A 940 -24.03 -17.59 15.58
C ARG A 940 -25.13 -17.73 14.54
N GLU A 941 -25.12 -16.94 13.47
CA GLU A 941 -26.14 -17.02 12.41
C GLU A 941 -25.89 -18.21 11.48
N LYS A 942 -24.63 -18.62 11.32
CA LYS A 942 -24.23 -19.72 10.41
C LYS A 942 -24.09 -21.09 11.09
N LEU A 943 -24.06 -21.15 12.43
CA LEU A 943 -24.05 -22.41 13.21
C LEU A 943 -25.45 -22.90 13.62
N LYS A 944 -26.52 -22.19 13.25
CA LYS A 944 -27.90 -22.51 13.61
C LYS A 944 -28.54 -23.58 12.74
#